data_AF-A0A0M9E3Z2-F1
#
_entry.id   AF-A0A0M9E3Z2-F1
#
_cell.length_a   1.000
_cell.length_b   1.000
_cell.length_c   1.000
_cell.angle_alpha   90.00
_cell.angle_beta   90.00
_cell.angle_gamma   90.00
#
_symmetry.space_group_name_H-M   'P 1'
#
loop_
_entity.id
_entity.type
_entity.pdbx_description
1 polymer ?
#
loop_
_entity_poly.entity_id
_entity_poly.type
_entity_poly.pdbx_seq_one_letter_code
_entity_poly.pdbx_strand_id
1 'polypeptide(L)'
;YGQYNGSQTNFLHMGFRSSNVFMMGFGGDDCNTTVKYSDNNWHHWAATYESNTKSQKIYRDGVEVASRTANASYTWTGVVSIGKYVTDAHYFNGQLDEFRIWNVARTADEIRSNYTKTLTGNETNLTAYYKFDELAGNTAIDSSQGGNNATLVNMNTQIAWKTNAPEILSNPKEMALGMNGATDYVDVADSVWFDGSDFTIEAWVYMNSHQTWSRIIDFGNGADNNNVVLAATVGDSGKPAIYFWNGAPYYYLHIDTQIPLLQWVHVSVTLDSNNKVTAYFDGVEVASGTATLRPANVHRVNCYIGKSNWQDKLFSGCIDEVRIWNVARTQDQIKNNKERPLIGNEYGLIGYWNMNDFGRYTIRDFASGRDGVYTSRWNQYHTEKVSFPNLKHVHMSAKNNTYIEIPHRKVLNPDSELTLETWVKPIQSGNNIIAGKFNDALNRGYLLKVNSSMEVIAEVWDNAGTAHTLNIGSLSVSNWSHIAVTWMKNGKLTGYIDGVQTAQIDASQELLSMTADPFYISYSTNIAQIKIDEVRAWSVARSYSQIQQNMNTRLTGLESGIIGYWRFDEAQGDVVKDSTTNYSHGYLHSSNIDNSWAIETRSSRSVYRDGVLIAVDEPSQPYSSSGGMTIGATPWSTE
;
A
#
# COMPACT_ATOMS: atom_id res chain seq x y z
N TYR A 1 29.84 6.43 8.73
CA TYR A 1 29.68 7.57 9.64
C TYR A 1 31.02 8.29 9.78
N GLY A 2 31.03 9.63 9.90
CA GLY A 2 32.24 10.38 10.25
C GLY A 2 32.04 11.75 10.94
N GLN A 3 32.97 12.21 11.80
CA GLN A 3 33.01 13.56 12.39
C GLN A 3 34.16 14.42 11.83
N TYR A 4 33.93 15.58 11.21
CA TYR A 4 34.99 16.41 10.57
C TYR A 4 35.32 17.74 11.26
N ASN A 5 36.60 18.07 11.41
CA ASN A 5 37.06 19.39 11.90
C ASN A 5 37.91 20.21 10.90
N GLY A 6 37.77 20.01 9.58
CA GLY A 6 38.49 20.83 8.59
C GLY A 6 39.92 20.41 8.24
N SER A 7 40.48 19.36 8.86
CA SER A 7 41.76 18.74 8.48
C SER A 7 41.55 17.33 7.93
N GLN A 8 42.16 17.00 6.79
CA GLN A 8 42.02 15.68 6.11
C GLN A 8 42.42 14.47 6.97
N THR A 9 42.98 14.66 8.18
CA THR A 9 43.45 13.58 9.06
C THR A 9 42.66 13.44 10.36
N ASN A 10 41.72 14.34 10.67
CA ASN A 10 41.10 14.43 12.00
C ASN A 10 39.59 14.14 11.93
N PHE A 11 39.23 12.87 11.83
CA PHE A 11 37.85 12.43 11.86
C PHE A 11 37.70 11.06 12.54
N LEU A 12 36.66 10.88 13.34
CA LEU A 12 36.18 9.56 13.78
C LEU A 12 35.37 8.96 12.63
N HIS A 13 35.50 7.67 12.34
CA HIS A 13 34.73 7.01 11.30
C HIS A 13 34.43 5.54 11.60
N MET A 14 33.38 5.05 10.94
CA MET A 14 33.09 3.61 10.84
C MET A 14 32.41 3.29 9.52
N GLY A 15 32.67 2.10 8.99
CA GLY A 15 32.09 1.59 7.76
C GLY A 15 32.91 0.48 7.11
N PHE A 16 32.65 0.21 5.84
CA PHE A 16 33.35 -0.80 5.06
C PHE A 16 34.48 -0.20 4.22
N ARG A 17 35.58 -0.95 4.10
CA ARG A 17 36.60 -0.73 3.07
C ARG A 17 36.14 -1.33 1.75
N SER A 18 36.79 -0.95 0.64
CA SER A 18 36.62 -1.57 -0.69
C SER A 18 36.92 -3.07 -0.71
N SER A 19 37.65 -3.58 0.29
CA SER A 19 37.93 -5.01 0.47
C SER A 19 36.86 -5.78 1.24
N ASN A 20 35.73 -5.15 1.57
CA ASN A 20 34.65 -5.69 2.42
C ASN A 20 35.05 -5.99 3.87
N VAL A 21 36.14 -5.38 4.34
CA VAL A 21 36.53 -5.37 5.76
C VAL A 21 35.79 -4.23 6.45
N PHE A 22 35.11 -4.53 7.56
CA PHE A 22 34.50 -3.49 8.39
C PHE A 22 35.56 -2.87 9.30
N MET A 23 35.46 -1.57 9.52
CA MET A 23 36.42 -0.84 10.32
C MET A 23 35.76 0.27 11.13
N MET A 24 36.40 0.60 12.25
CA MET A 24 36.17 1.84 13.00
C MET A 24 37.52 2.44 13.36
N GLY A 25 37.63 3.75 13.38
CA GLY A 25 38.89 4.40 13.73
C GLY A 25 38.74 5.89 13.85
N PHE A 26 39.84 6.54 14.17
CA PHE A 26 39.95 7.98 14.03
C PHE A 26 41.30 8.34 13.39
N GLY A 27 41.25 9.16 12.34
CA GLY A 27 42.42 9.49 11.53
C GLY A 27 42.97 8.27 10.78
N GLY A 28 44.22 7.90 11.04
CA GLY A 28 44.82 6.66 10.51
C GLY A 28 44.81 5.47 11.48
N ASP A 29 44.20 5.62 12.65
CA ASP A 29 44.28 4.65 13.74
C ASP A 29 43.05 3.73 13.79
N ASP A 30 42.98 2.82 12.82
CA ASP A 30 41.81 2.00 12.55
C ASP A 30 41.87 0.61 13.22
N CYS A 31 40.78 0.21 13.87
CA CYS A 31 40.46 -1.18 14.17
C CYS A 31 39.77 -1.79 12.94
N ASN A 32 40.32 -2.89 12.42
CA ASN A 32 39.77 -3.60 11.27
C ASN A 32 39.29 -4.99 11.70
N THR A 33 38.21 -5.48 11.13
CA THR A 33 37.84 -6.90 11.25
C THR A 33 38.87 -7.79 10.58
N THR A 34 39.08 -8.99 11.11
CA THR A 34 40.03 -9.98 10.58
C THR A 34 39.48 -10.75 9.37
N VAL A 35 38.17 -10.67 9.15
CA VAL A 35 37.45 -11.29 8.03
C VAL A 35 36.72 -10.26 7.18
N LYS A 36 36.30 -10.69 5.99
CA LYS A 36 35.50 -9.92 5.03
C LYS A 36 34.03 -10.31 5.14
N TYR A 37 33.13 -9.37 4.94
CA TYR A 37 31.68 -9.59 4.99
C TYR A 37 31.06 -9.19 3.64
N SER A 38 30.48 -10.16 2.93
CA SER A 38 30.00 -9.97 1.54
C SER A 38 28.57 -10.43 1.32
N ASP A 39 27.82 -10.70 2.39
CA ASP A 39 26.38 -10.94 2.27
C ASP A 39 25.62 -9.60 2.15
N ASN A 40 24.36 -9.70 1.71
CA ASN A 40 23.45 -8.55 1.56
C ASN A 40 22.34 -8.58 2.62
N ASN A 41 22.51 -9.35 3.70
CA ASN A 41 21.50 -9.48 4.75
C ASN A 41 21.59 -8.29 5.73
N TRP A 42 20.51 -8.04 6.46
CA TRP A 42 20.54 -7.07 7.57
C TRP A 42 21.46 -7.58 8.69
N HIS A 43 22.36 -6.71 9.13
CA HIS A 43 23.27 -6.96 10.24
C HIS A 43 23.35 -5.73 11.14
N HIS A 44 23.40 -5.96 12.44
CA HIS A 44 23.68 -4.90 13.40
C HIS A 44 25.19 -4.74 13.58
N TRP A 45 25.69 -3.54 13.29
CA TRP A 45 27.09 -3.17 13.53
C TRP A 45 27.18 -2.18 14.69
N ALA A 46 28.02 -2.49 15.68
CA ALA A 46 28.37 -1.55 16.75
C ALA A 46 29.89 -1.41 16.85
N ALA A 47 30.34 -0.22 17.20
CA ALA A 47 31.73 0.04 17.54
C ALA A 47 31.81 0.83 18.84
N THR A 48 32.77 0.49 19.69
CA THR A 48 32.98 1.18 20.98
C THR A 48 34.41 1.66 21.10
N TYR A 49 34.57 2.80 21.76
CA TYR A 49 35.86 3.36 22.13
C TYR A 49 35.83 3.79 23.59
N GLU A 50 36.64 3.15 24.43
CA GLU A 50 36.77 3.49 25.85
C GLU A 50 38.01 4.36 26.07
N SER A 51 37.80 5.62 26.46
CA SER A 51 38.84 6.65 26.46
C SER A 51 39.99 6.38 27.45
N ASN A 52 39.69 5.77 28.60
CA ASN A 52 40.68 5.49 29.64
C ASN A 52 41.68 4.40 29.23
N THR A 53 41.19 3.39 28.50
CA THR A 53 41.99 2.23 28.08
C THR A 53 42.42 2.31 26.61
N LYS A 54 41.91 3.32 25.88
CA LYS A 54 42.02 3.43 24.42
C LYS A 54 41.51 2.18 23.68
N SER A 55 40.60 1.44 24.30
CA SER A 55 40.10 0.18 23.75
C SER A 55 39.10 0.47 22.63
N GLN A 56 39.42 0.03 21.41
CA GLN A 56 38.54 0.04 20.24
C GLN A 56 38.00 -1.37 20.02
N LYS A 57 36.68 -1.51 19.87
CA LYS A 57 36.04 -2.80 19.59
C LYS A 57 34.97 -2.67 18.52
N ILE A 58 34.78 -3.75 17.77
CA ILE A 58 33.73 -3.89 16.74
C ILE A 58 32.89 -5.11 17.06
N TYR A 59 31.59 -4.97 16.93
CA TYR A 59 30.59 -6.01 17.15
C TYR A 59 29.71 -6.17 15.91
N ARG A 60 29.41 -7.41 15.56
CA ARG A 60 28.39 -7.78 14.55
C ARG A 60 27.34 -8.66 15.23
N ASP A 61 26.07 -8.29 15.13
CA ASP A 61 24.92 -9.03 15.69
C ASP A 61 25.10 -9.37 17.18
N GLY A 62 25.65 -8.41 17.95
CA GLY A 62 25.90 -8.58 19.38
C GLY A 62 27.15 -9.40 19.77
N VAL A 63 27.97 -9.80 18.80
CA VAL A 63 29.21 -10.58 19.00
C VAL A 63 30.43 -9.74 18.67
N GLU A 64 31.45 -9.73 19.53
CA GLU A 64 32.72 -9.03 19.29
C GLU A 64 33.47 -9.71 18.13
N VAL A 65 33.82 -8.94 17.10
CA VAL A 65 34.50 -9.43 15.88
C VAL A 65 35.87 -8.79 15.65
N ALA A 66 36.20 -7.71 16.36
CA ALA A 66 37.52 -7.12 16.37
C ALA A 66 37.75 -6.33 17.66
N SER A 67 39.01 -6.26 18.10
CA SER A 67 39.43 -5.48 19.27
C SER A 67 40.89 -5.07 19.12
N ARG A 68 41.23 -3.86 19.55
CA ARG A 68 42.62 -3.39 19.68
C ARG A 68 42.73 -2.23 20.66
N THR A 69 43.95 -1.91 21.05
CA THR A 69 44.29 -0.65 21.70
C THR A 69 44.69 0.40 20.65
N ALA A 70 44.04 1.57 20.68
CA ALA A 70 44.41 2.71 19.85
C ALA A 70 45.75 3.30 20.30
N ASN A 71 46.52 3.81 19.35
CA ASN A 71 47.81 4.45 19.57
C ASN A 71 47.65 5.81 20.27
N ALA A 72 46.57 6.54 19.94
CA ALA A 72 46.28 7.86 20.49
C ALA A 72 44.88 7.93 21.13
N SER A 73 44.64 8.97 21.93
CA SER A 73 43.32 9.25 22.46
C SER A 73 42.48 10.05 21.45
N TYR A 74 41.21 9.71 21.31
CA TYR A 74 40.25 10.55 20.58
C TYR A 74 40.04 11.89 21.31
N THR A 75 40.31 13.01 20.64
CA THR A 75 40.24 14.37 21.22
C THR A 75 39.55 15.38 20.31
N TRP A 76 38.90 14.91 19.24
CA TRP A 76 38.41 15.78 18.17
C TRP A 76 36.90 16.02 18.26
N THR A 77 36.48 17.14 17.68
CA THR A 77 35.08 17.55 17.53
C THR A 77 34.80 17.79 16.05
N GLY A 78 33.53 17.71 15.61
CA GLY A 78 33.24 17.94 14.20
C GLY A 78 31.80 17.67 13.78
N VAL A 79 31.52 17.96 12.50
CA VAL A 79 30.21 17.71 11.89
C VAL A 79 30.01 16.22 11.68
N VAL A 80 28.88 15.69 12.15
CA VAL A 80 28.45 14.31 11.93
C VAL A 80 27.90 14.12 10.52
N SER A 81 28.39 13.12 9.81
CA SER A 81 27.83 12.65 8.52
C SER A 81 27.47 11.17 8.59
N ILE A 82 26.28 10.83 8.11
CA ILE A 82 25.79 9.46 7.94
C ILE A 82 25.77 9.16 6.44
N GLY A 83 26.16 7.94 6.04
CA GLY A 83 26.14 7.52 4.64
C GLY A 83 27.22 8.13 3.71
N LYS A 84 28.15 8.95 4.23
CA LYS A 84 29.24 9.57 3.45
C LYS A 84 30.58 9.47 4.19
N TYR A 85 31.66 9.24 3.44
CA TYR A 85 33.03 9.47 3.91
C TYR A 85 33.34 10.95 3.89
N VAL A 86 33.69 11.49 5.05
CA VAL A 86 33.73 12.93 5.30
C VAL A 86 34.65 13.72 4.36
N THR A 87 35.80 13.17 3.98
CA THR A 87 36.86 13.88 3.26
C THR A 87 36.85 13.66 1.74
N ASP A 88 35.94 12.84 1.20
CA ASP A 88 35.93 12.48 -0.23
C ASP A 88 34.51 12.13 -0.74
N ALA A 89 34.36 11.92 -2.05
CA ALA A 89 33.12 11.55 -2.74
C ALA A 89 32.78 10.05 -2.63
N HIS A 90 33.06 9.43 -1.48
CA HIS A 90 32.69 8.04 -1.20
C HIS A 90 31.39 7.99 -0.41
N TYR A 91 30.38 7.33 -0.97
CA TYR A 91 29.05 7.20 -0.38
C TYR A 91 28.76 5.75 -0.04
N PHE A 92 28.04 5.54 1.06
CA PHE A 92 27.53 4.23 1.42
C PHE A 92 26.39 3.86 0.47
N ASN A 93 26.55 2.76 -0.27
CA ASN A 93 25.50 2.21 -1.11
C ASN A 93 24.85 1.02 -0.38
N GLY A 94 23.84 1.32 0.42
CA GLY A 94 23.14 0.33 1.23
C GLY A 94 21.97 0.97 1.98
N GLN A 95 21.34 0.18 2.86
CA GLN A 95 20.25 0.63 3.72
C GLN A 95 20.76 0.73 5.17
N LEU A 96 20.23 1.69 5.91
CA LEU A 96 20.50 1.89 7.33
C LEU A 96 19.17 1.96 8.06
N ASP A 97 19.18 1.47 9.29
CA ASP A 97 18.03 1.45 10.19
C ASP A 97 18.58 1.53 11.63
N GLU A 98 17.78 2.00 12.57
CA GLU A 98 18.08 1.95 14.01
C GLU A 98 19.45 2.56 14.42
N PHE A 99 19.86 3.68 13.81
CA PHE A 99 21.19 4.29 14.01
C PHE A 99 21.29 5.05 15.34
N ARG A 100 22.29 4.72 16.16
CA ARG A 100 22.43 5.22 17.54
C ARG A 100 23.82 5.78 17.81
N ILE A 101 23.90 6.87 18.58
CA ILE A 101 25.14 7.42 19.13
C ILE A 101 24.99 7.55 20.64
N TRP A 102 25.95 7.01 21.38
CA TRP A 102 26.02 7.09 22.84
C TRP A 102 27.26 7.87 23.27
N ASN A 103 27.19 8.62 24.36
CA ASN A 103 28.34 9.30 24.96
C ASN A 103 29.12 8.42 25.97
N VAL A 104 28.74 7.14 26.07
CA VAL A 104 29.40 6.11 26.90
C VAL A 104 29.67 4.87 26.06
N ALA A 105 30.83 4.23 26.25
CA ALA A 105 31.11 2.95 25.62
C ALA A 105 30.13 1.88 26.16
N ARG A 106 29.33 1.30 25.27
CA ARG A 106 28.40 0.23 25.63
C ARG A 106 29.14 -1.07 25.89
N THR A 107 28.75 -1.81 26.91
CA THR A 107 29.31 -3.14 27.20
C THR A 107 28.84 -4.18 26.17
N ALA A 108 29.55 -5.30 26.06
CA ALA A 108 29.17 -6.38 25.16
C ALA A 108 27.75 -6.94 25.44
N ASP A 109 27.35 -7.03 26.71
CA ASP A 109 26.02 -7.53 27.10
C ASP A 109 24.92 -6.50 26.84
N GLU A 110 25.19 -5.21 27.01
CA GLU A 110 24.25 -4.15 26.62
C GLU A 110 24.03 -4.12 25.11
N ILE A 111 25.09 -4.30 24.31
CA ILE A 111 24.97 -4.40 22.85
C ILE A 111 24.16 -5.65 22.49
N ARG A 112 24.49 -6.82 23.05
CA ARG A 112 23.78 -8.07 22.77
C ARG A 112 22.31 -8.04 23.20
N SER A 113 21.97 -7.32 24.26
CA SER A 113 20.59 -7.25 24.74
C SER A 113 19.71 -6.27 23.95
N ASN A 114 20.31 -5.36 23.16
CA ASN A 114 19.60 -4.29 22.47
C ASN A 114 19.74 -4.28 20.94
N TYR A 115 20.60 -5.11 20.34
CA TYR A 115 20.89 -5.05 18.90
C TYR A 115 19.68 -5.35 17.99
N THR A 116 18.66 -6.03 18.52
CA THR A 116 17.40 -6.34 17.80
C THR A 116 16.19 -5.55 18.30
N LYS A 117 16.38 -4.62 19.25
CA LYS A 117 15.27 -3.90 19.90
C LYS A 117 15.24 -2.46 19.42
N THR A 118 14.06 -1.96 19.05
CA THR A 118 13.79 -0.52 18.97
C THR A 118 13.85 0.10 20.37
N LEU A 119 14.51 1.25 20.47
CA LEU A 119 14.69 1.96 21.74
C LEU A 119 13.59 3.02 21.94
N THR A 120 13.43 3.47 23.18
CA THR A 120 12.45 4.50 23.54
C THR A 120 12.95 5.91 23.27
N GLY A 121 14.27 6.12 23.19
CA GLY A 121 14.91 7.43 23.02
C GLY A 121 15.28 8.14 24.33
N ASN A 122 14.81 7.61 25.47
CA ASN A 122 15.05 8.18 26.80
C ASN A 122 16.16 7.46 27.57
N GLU A 123 16.90 6.57 26.91
CA GLU A 123 17.97 5.82 27.56
C GLU A 123 19.08 6.77 28.02
N THR A 124 19.51 6.60 29.28
CA THR A 124 20.62 7.38 29.85
C THR A 124 21.84 7.29 28.93
N ASN A 125 22.47 8.43 28.62
CA ASN A 125 23.67 8.54 27.79
C ASN A 125 23.47 8.31 26.27
N LEU A 126 22.24 8.12 25.79
CA LEU A 126 21.92 8.15 24.37
C LEU A 126 21.93 9.61 23.88
N THR A 127 22.79 9.90 22.91
CA THR A 127 23.04 11.27 22.40
C THR A 127 22.24 11.57 21.14
N ALA A 128 22.08 10.58 20.26
CA ALA A 128 21.27 10.69 19.05
C ALA A 128 20.73 9.32 18.67
N TYR A 129 19.51 9.28 18.15
CA TYR A 129 18.85 8.06 17.70
C TYR A 129 17.96 8.32 16.49
N TYR A 130 18.37 7.80 15.34
CA TYR A 130 17.62 7.91 14.09
C TYR A 130 17.07 6.54 13.75
N LYS A 131 15.75 6.42 13.86
CA LYS A 131 15.06 5.20 13.46
C LYS A 131 15.05 5.02 11.95
N PHE A 132 15.05 6.12 11.20
CA PHE A 132 14.84 6.13 9.76
C PHE A 132 13.47 5.59 9.31
N ASP A 133 12.49 5.71 10.21
CA ASP A 133 11.08 5.36 9.98
C ASP A 133 10.28 6.51 9.35
N GLU A 134 10.92 7.64 9.02
CA GLU A 134 10.24 8.73 8.33
C GLU A 134 9.76 8.26 6.96
N LEU A 135 8.54 8.61 6.57
CA LEU A 135 7.94 8.13 5.30
C LEU A 135 8.08 9.15 4.16
N ALA A 136 8.58 10.36 4.43
CA ALA A 136 8.74 11.43 3.44
C ALA A 136 9.60 12.57 3.99
N GLY A 137 10.02 13.46 3.10
CA GLY A 137 10.76 14.67 3.45
C GLY A 137 12.27 14.45 3.51
N ASN A 138 13.01 15.51 3.85
CA ASN A 138 14.46 15.53 3.85
C ASN A 138 15.07 15.53 5.26
N THR A 139 14.29 15.17 6.29
CA THR A 139 14.75 15.23 7.69
C THR A 139 14.64 13.84 8.32
N ALA A 140 15.75 13.32 8.84
CA ALA A 140 15.75 12.19 9.77
C ALA A 140 15.62 12.73 11.19
N ILE A 141 14.59 12.32 11.91
CA ILE A 141 14.25 12.85 13.22
C ILE A 141 15.12 12.15 14.27
N ASP A 142 15.77 12.95 15.12
CA ASP A 142 16.43 12.44 16.31
C ASP A 142 15.36 12.10 17.35
N SER A 143 15.10 10.81 17.52
CA SER A 143 14.17 10.24 18.48
C SER A 143 14.71 10.26 19.92
N SER A 144 15.94 10.70 20.14
CA SER A 144 16.49 10.88 21.48
C SER A 144 16.12 12.24 22.08
N GLN A 145 16.45 12.43 23.36
CA GLN A 145 16.35 13.74 24.04
C GLN A 145 17.34 14.80 23.50
N GLY A 146 18.22 14.44 22.56
CA GLY A 146 19.25 15.32 22.01
C GLY A 146 18.74 16.34 20.98
N GLY A 147 17.64 16.07 20.28
CA GLY A 147 17.05 16.97 19.28
C GLY A 147 17.94 17.25 18.05
N ASN A 148 18.91 16.38 17.76
CA ASN A 148 19.89 16.54 16.69
C ASN A 148 19.35 16.07 15.33
N ASN A 149 18.21 16.58 14.86
CA ASN A 149 17.63 16.17 13.58
C ASN A 149 18.66 16.28 12.43
N ALA A 150 18.77 15.23 11.62
CA ALA A 150 19.69 15.19 10.49
C ALA A 150 18.96 15.56 9.18
N THR A 151 19.67 16.22 8.27
CA THR A 151 19.13 16.55 6.94
C THR A 151 19.69 15.61 5.88
N LEU A 152 18.80 15.03 5.07
CA LEU A 152 19.15 14.24 3.89
C LEU A 152 19.68 15.19 2.80
N VAL A 153 20.90 14.95 2.33
CA VAL A 153 21.57 15.78 1.32
C VAL A 153 21.77 14.96 0.05
N ASN A 154 21.33 15.50 -1.10
CA ASN A 154 21.42 14.86 -2.42
C ASN A 154 20.73 13.49 -2.52
N MET A 155 19.77 13.21 -1.65
CA MET A 155 18.94 12.00 -1.70
C MET A 155 17.57 12.34 -2.31
N ASN A 156 17.04 11.45 -3.15
CA ASN A 156 15.66 11.56 -3.60
C ASN A 156 14.72 11.17 -2.45
N THR A 157 14.12 12.17 -1.80
CA THR A 157 13.26 12.01 -0.61
C THR A 157 11.98 11.20 -0.85
N GLN A 158 11.66 10.88 -2.10
CA GLN A 158 10.54 10.00 -2.44
C GLN A 158 10.90 8.50 -2.37
N ILE A 159 12.20 8.16 -2.36
CA ILE A 159 12.69 6.78 -2.33
C ILE A 159 13.78 6.54 -1.28
N ALA A 160 14.24 7.60 -0.60
CA ALA A 160 15.28 7.55 0.43
C ALA A 160 14.82 6.77 1.66
N TRP A 161 13.53 6.87 1.97
CA TRP A 161 12.86 6.17 3.05
C TRP A 161 12.38 4.81 2.55
N LYS A 162 12.87 3.74 3.18
CA LYS A 162 12.50 2.37 2.83
C LYS A 162 11.97 1.67 4.08
N THR A 163 10.67 1.39 4.11
CA THR A 163 10.06 0.64 5.21
C THR A 163 10.21 -0.87 5.00
N ASN A 164 10.52 -1.60 6.07
CA ASN A 164 10.50 -3.07 6.09
C ASN A 164 9.14 -3.63 6.59
N ALA A 165 8.09 -2.80 6.65
CA ALA A 165 6.78 -3.25 7.11
C ALA A 165 6.12 -4.18 6.07
N PRO A 166 5.63 -5.38 6.46
CA PRO A 166 4.75 -6.16 5.61
C PRO A 166 3.36 -5.52 5.69
N GLU A 167 3.13 -4.48 4.90
CA GLU A 167 1.84 -3.81 4.91
C GLU A 167 1.16 -3.95 3.57
N ILE A 168 0.03 -4.66 3.60
CA ILE A 168 -1.07 -4.42 2.68
C ILE A 168 -1.57 -3.00 3.01
N LEU A 169 -0.88 -2.00 2.45
CA LEU A 169 -1.39 -0.64 2.34
C LEU A 169 -2.30 -0.61 1.11
N SER A 170 -3.49 -1.23 1.20
CA SER A 170 -4.57 -0.84 0.29
C SER A 170 -4.94 0.60 0.61
N ASN A 171 -5.22 1.42 -0.40
CA ASN A 171 -5.65 2.79 -0.13
C ASN A 171 -6.93 2.76 0.72
N PRO A 172 -7.18 3.78 1.57
CA PRO A 172 -8.45 3.92 2.25
C PRO A 172 -9.61 3.79 1.26
N LYS A 173 -10.64 3.04 1.65
CA LYS A 173 -11.86 2.70 0.89
C LYS A 173 -11.73 1.64 -0.20
N GLU A 174 -10.53 1.11 -0.49
CA GLU A 174 -10.38 -0.02 -1.42
C GLU A 174 -10.96 -1.31 -0.82
N MET A 175 -10.94 -1.39 0.50
CA MET A 175 -11.50 -2.49 1.27
C MET A 175 -12.16 -1.89 2.51
N ALA A 176 -13.31 -2.42 2.91
CA ALA A 176 -14.07 -1.88 4.02
C ALA A 176 -14.90 -2.97 4.68
N LEU A 177 -15.26 -2.74 5.95
CA LEU A 177 -16.18 -3.61 6.64
C LEU A 177 -17.62 -3.23 6.28
N GLY A 178 -18.30 -4.15 5.61
CA GLY A 178 -19.72 -4.05 5.33
C GLY A 178 -20.61 -4.46 6.49
N MET A 179 -21.63 -3.65 6.75
CA MET A 179 -22.60 -3.84 7.81
C MET A 179 -24.02 -3.79 7.25
N ASN A 180 -24.81 -4.83 7.52
CA ASN A 180 -26.15 -4.99 6.95
C ASN A 180 -27.25 -4.14 7.63
N GLY A 181 -26.97 -3.44 8.74
CA GLY A 181 -27.97 -2.67 9.50
C GLY A 181 -28.95 -3.51 10.34
N ALA A 182 -28.74 -4.82 10.43
CA ALA A 182 -29.64 -5.75 11.11
C ALA A 182 -28.93 -6.59 12.19
N THR A 183 -27.74 -7.13 11.91
CA THR A 183 -27.00 -8.02 12.82
C THR A 183 -25.54 -7.64 13.03
N ASP A 184 -24.98 -6.80 12.16
CA ASP A 184 -23.53 -6.67 11.99
C ASP A 184 -22.97 -5.49 12.79
N TYR A 185 -21.90 -5.74 13.56
CA TYR A 185 -21.12 -4.74 14.28
C TYR A 185 -19.75 -5.30 14.69
N VAL A 186 -18.85 -4.43 15.17
CA VAL A 186 -17.57 -4.82 15.76
C VAL A 186 -17.61 -4.58 17.27
N ASP A 187 -17.24 -5.59 18.03
CA ASP A 187 -16.98 -5.52 19.47
C ASP A 187 -15.49 -5.27 19.70
N VAL A 188 -15.14 -4.11 20.22
CA VAL A 188 -13.75 -3.67 20.43
C VAL A 188 -13.34 -3.94 21.86
N ALA A 189 -12.08 -4.35 22.06
CA ALA A 189 -11.55 -4.66 23.38
C ALA A 189 -11.73 -3.53 24.41
N ASP A 190 -11.87 -3.93 25.66
CA ASP A 190 -12.04 -3.03 26.79
C ASP A 190 -10.77 -2.22 27.05
N SER A 191 -10.94 -0.92 27.33
CA SER A 191 -9.79 -0.08 27.60
C SER A 191 -10.12 1.31 28.14
N VAL A 192 -9.07 2.03 28.51
CA VAL A 192 -9.10 3.49 28.63
C VAL A 192 -8.80 4.08 27.24
N TRP A 193 -9.86 4.31 26.46
CA TRP A 193 -9.77 4.92 25.13
C TRP A 193 -9.72 6.45 25.16
N PHE A 194 -10.32 7.04 26.19
CA PHE A 194 -10.35 8.49 26.41
C PHE A 194 -10.14 8.74 27.90
N ASP A 195 -9.15 9.57 28.24
CA ASP A 195 -8.70 9.82 29.61
C ASP A 195 -8.97 11.26 30.09
N GLY A 196 -9.77 12.01 29.34
CA GLY A 196 -10.03 13.43 29.59
C GLY A 196 -8.96 14.35 29.03
N SER A 197 -7.93 13.83 28.36
CA SER A 197 -7.01 14.61 27.54
C SER A 197 -7.60 14.91 26.15
N ASP A 198 -6.75 15.47 25.28
CA ASP A 198 -7.11 15.81 23.91
C ASP A 198 -7.24 14.53 23.07
N PHE A 199 -8.08 14.54 22.05
CA PHE A 199 -8.23 13.35 21.20
C PHE A 199 -8.70 13.69 19.80
N THR A 200 -8.57 12.70 18.91
CA THR A 200 -9.19 12.70 17.58
C THR A 200 -9.82 11.34 17.30
N ILE A 201 -11.02 11.33 16.73
CA ILE A 201 -11.67 10.15 16.16
C ILE A 201 -11.78 10.38 14.65
N GLU A 202 -11.43 9.39 13.84
CA GLU A 202 -11.57 9.42 12.38
C GLU A 202 -12.15 8.11 11.86
N ALA A 203 -12.94 8.17 10.79
CA ALA A 203 -13.40 7.00 10.03
C ALA A 203 -13.81 7.42 8.62
N TRP A 204 -13.56 6.54 7.64
CA TRP A 204 -14.29 6.57 6.39
C TRP A 204 -15.64 5.86 6.58
N VAL A 205 -16.72 6.50 6.13
CA VAL A 205 -18.07 5.92 6.17
C VAL A 205 -18.79 6.03 4.84
N TYR A 206 -19.51 4.97 4.47
CA TYR A 206 -20.41 4.90 3.33
C TYR A 206 -21.76 4.42 3.84
N MET A 207 -22.81 5.24 3.75
CA MET A 207 -24.13 4.87 4.29
C MET A 207 -25.06 4.34 3.20
N ASN A 208 -25.65 3.17 3.41
CA ASN A 208 -26.71 2.61 2.56
C ASN A 208 -28.10 3.18 2.92
N SER A 209 -28.31 3.47 4.20
CA SER A 209 -29.54 4.08 4.71
C SER A 209 -29.28 4.85 6.00
N HIS A 210 -30.11 5.86 6.29
CA HIS A 210 -30.08 6.60 7.55
C HIS A 210 -30.86 5.85 8.63
N GLN A 211 -30.29 4.76 9.14
CA GLN A 211 -30.88 3.97 10.21
C GLN A 211 -31.01 4.80 11.49
N THR A 212 -32.21 4.87 12.06
CA THR A 212 -32.54 5.72 13.21
C THR A 212 -31.55 5.52 14.36
N TRP A 213 -30.84 6.59 14.74
CA TRP A 213 -29.83 6.57 15.81
C TRP A 213 -28.68 5.56 15.60
N SER A 214 -28.32 5.22 14.36
CA SER A 214 -27.14 4.38 14.12
C SER A 214 -25.82 5.08 14.50
N ARG A 215 -24.79 4.29 14.81
CA ARG A 215 -23.49 4.76 15.31
C ARG A 215 -22.37 4.48 14.32
N ILE A 216 -21.40 5.39 14.22
CA ILE A 216 -20.07 5.07 13.69
C ILE A 216 -19.28 4.36 14.80
N ILE A 217 -19.14 5.01 15.97
CA ILE A 217 -18.62 4.38 17.20
C ILE A 217 -19.48 4.73 18.43
N ASP A 218 -19.50 3.85 19.42
CA ASP A 218 -20.09 4.06 20.75
C ASP A 218 -19.27 3.30 21.80
N PHE A 219 -18.36 4.02 22.47
CA PHE A 219 -17.44 3.43 23.46
C PHE A 219 -17.88 3.85 24.85
N GLY A 220 -18.33 2.91 25.69
CA GLY A 220 -18.87 3.19 27.02
C GLY A 220 -18.93 1.99 27.95
N ASN A 221 -19.78 2.08 28.98
CA ASN A 221 -20.01 1.05 30.02
C ASN A 221 -21.49 0.63 30.07
N GLY A 222 -22.15 0.66 28.91
CA GLY A 222 -23.59 0.48 28.77
C GLY A 222 -24.31 1.77 28.40
N ALA A 223 -25.64 1.69 28.31
CA ALA A 223 -26.49 2.85 28.10
C ALA A 223 -26.29 3.88 29.21
N ASP A 224 -26.18 5.15 28.81
CA ASP A 224 -26.05 6.32 29.70
C ASP A 224 -24.82 6.32 30.63
N ASN A 225 -23.80 5.52 30.35
CA ASN A 225 -22.67 5.28 31.24
C ASN A 225 -21.32 5.46 30.54
N ASN A 226 -20.69 6.63 30.74
CA ASN A 226 -19.36 6.99 30.24
C ASN A 226 -19.15 6.84 28.72
N ASN A 227 -20.19 7.04 27.91
CA ASN A 227 -20.13 6.90 26.46
C ASN A 227 -19.41 8.08 25.78
N VAL A 228 -18.54 7.75 24.83
CA VAL A 228 -18.11 8.66 23.76
C VAL A 228 -18.74 8.13 22.48
N VAL A 229 -19.65 8.93 21.91
CA VAL A 229 -20.51 8.49 20.80
C VAL A 229 -20.27 9.37 19.60
N LEU A 230 -19.89 8.77 18.47
CA LEU A 230 -20.01 9.41 17.16
C LEU A 230 -21.23 8.80 16.46
N ALA A 231 -22.37 9.46 16.57
CA ALA A 231 -23.60 9.03 15.92
C ALA A 231 -23.51 9.31 14.42
N ALA A 232 -23.88 8.33 13.60
CA ALA A 232 -23.99 8.51 12.15
C ALA A 232 -25.20 9.37 11.78
N THR A 233 -26.26 9.29 12.59
CA THR A 233 -27.49 10.08 12.41
C THR A 233 -28.19 10.33 13.74
N VAL A 234 -28.64 11.57 13.94
CA VAL A 234 -29.60 11.96 14.98
C VAL A 234 -31.01 11.68 14.44
N GLY A 235 -31.74 10.78 15.10
CA GLY A 235 -32.91 10.16 14.49
C GLY A 235 -32.53 9.50 13.16
N ASP A 236 -33.33 9.69 12.12
CA ASP A 236 -33.11 9.20 10.74
C ASP A 236 -32.68 10.32 9.77
N SER A 237 -32.24 11.46 10.29
CA SER A 237 -31.94 12.65 9.49
C SER A 237 -30.69 12.54 8.60
N GLY A 238 -29.80 11.59 8.88
CA GLY A 238 -28.47 11.51 8.28
C GLY A 238 -27.49 12.57 8.78
N LYS A 239 -27.89 13.42 9.74
CA LYS A 239 -27.03 14.43 10.36
C LYS A 239 -26.35 13.84 11.60
N PRO A 240 -25.02 13.76 11.64
CA PRO A 240 -24.32 13.15 12.76
C PRO A 240 -24.22 14.06 13.98
N ALA A 241 -23.77 13.50 15.09
CA ALA A 241 -23.44 14.25 16.29
C ALA A 241 -22.38 13.51 17.12
N ILE A 242 -21.54 14.26 17.82
CA ILE A 242 -20.64 13.72 18.84
C ILE A 242 -21.24 13.96 20.22
N TYR A 243 -21.26 12.94 21.07
CA TYR A 243 -21.72 13.02 22.46
C TYR A 243 -20.65 12.56 23.44
N PHE A 244 -20.53 13.27 24.55
CA PHE A 244 -19.84 12.81 25.76
C PHE A 244 -20.90 12.60 26.83
N TRP A 245 -21.30 11.36 27.04
CA TRP A 245 -22.49 11.00 27.80
C TRP A 245 -22.13 10.25 29.09
N ASN A 246 -22.66 10.70 30.23
CA ASN A 246 -22.48 10.02 31.51
C ASN A 246 -23.66 10.34 32.45
N GLY A 247 -24.88 10.05 31.97
CA GLY A 247 -26.10 10.65 32.50
C GLY A 247 -26.13 12.18 32.29
N ALA A 248 -27.05 12.85 32.98
CA ALA A 248 -27.10 14.32 32.99
C ALA A 248 -26.17 14.88 34.10
N PRO A 249 -25.35 15.91 33.81
CA PRO A 249 -25.20 16.62 32.53
C PRO A 249 -24.30 15.87 31.52
N TYR A 250 -24.57 16.06 30.23
CA TYR A 250 -23.77 15.54 29.11
C TYR A 250 -23.51 16.64 28.07
N TYR A 251 -22.52 16.43 27.20
CA TYR A 251 -22.18 17.36 26.12
C TYR A 251 -22.53 16.73 24.77
N TYR A 252 -22.96 17.56 23.83
CA TYR A 252 -23.12 17.17 22.44
C TYR A 252 -22.82 18.32 21.48
N LEU A 253 -22.39 17.97 20.27
CA LEU A 253 -22.29 18.87 19.14
C LEU A 253 -23.05 18.26 17.97
N HIS A 254 -24.12 18.93 17.52
CA HIS A 254 -24.83 18.58 16.30
C HIS A 254 -24.04 19.03 15.07
N ILE A 255 -23.98 18.16 14.06
CA ILE A 255 -23.39 18.47 12.77
C ILE A 255 -24.54 18.62 11.78
N ASP A 256 -24.83 19.86 11.38
CA ASP A 256 -25.97 20.15 10.50
C ASP A 256 -25.79 19.70 9.05
N THR A 257 -24.55 19.35 8.68
CA THR A 257 -24.23 18.77 7.38
C THR A 257 -24.58 17.28 7.39
N GLN A 258 -25.46 16.87 6.48
CA GLN A 258 -25.87 15.48 6.34
C GLN A 258 -24.71 14.63 5.80
N ILE A 259 -24.53 13.40 6.32
CA ILE A 259 -23.75 12.37 5.64
C ILE A 259 -24.58 11.84 4.46
N PRO A 260 -24.12 12.07 3.23
CA PRO A 260 -24.82 11.66 2.01
C PRO A 260 -24.84 10.14 1.88
N LEU A 261 -25.97 9.61 1.39
CA LEU A 261 -26.09 8.19 1.09
C LEU A 261 -25.26 7.82 -0.13
N LEU A 262 -24.81 6.57 -0.15
CA LEU A 262 -24.15 5.94 -1.29
C LEU A 262 -22.87 6.64 -1.76
N GLN A 263 -22.18 7.33 -0.85
CA GLN A 263 -20.85 7.86 -1.11
C GLN A 263 -19.99 7.85 0.16
N TRP A 264 -18.68 7.70 -0.06
CA TRP A 264 -17.68 7.77 1.00
C TRP A 264 -17.49 9.19 1.49
N VAL A 265 -17.49 9.37 2.81
CA VAL A 265 -17.13 10.61 3.50
C VAL A 265 -16.18 10.29 4.64
N HIS A 266 -15.09 11.05 4.77
CA HIS A 266 -14.22 10.94 5.93
C HIS A 266 -14.80 11.80 7.04
N VAL A 267 -15.29 11.15 8.09
CA VAL A 267 -15.84 11.83 9.26
C VAL A 267 -14.77 11.84 10.33
N SER A 268 -14.47 13.02 10.87
CA SER A 268 -13.52 13.17 11.96
C SER A 268 -13.98 14.18 12.99
N VAL A 269 -13.62 13.96 14.25
CA VAL A 269 -13.91 14.86 15.37
C VAL A 269 -12.66 15.00 16.24
N THR A 270 -12.34 16.24 16.61
CA THR A 270 -11.22 16.60 17.49
C THR A 270 -11.74 17.24 18.77
N LEU A 271 -11.07 17.02 19.90
CA LEU A 271 -11.20 17.80 21.14
C LEU A 271 -9.80 18.30 21.52
N ASP A 272 -9.59 19.62 21.52
CA ASP A 272 -8.31 20.25 21.88
C ASP A 272 -8.25 20.73 23.33
N SER A 273 -7.03 21.06 23.79
CA SER A 273 -6.71 21.57 25.12
C SER A 273 -7.48 22.83 25.55
N ASN A 274 -8.07 23.57 24.61
CA ASN A 274 -8.94 24.72 24.89
C ASN A 274 -10.42 24.35 25.00
N ASN A 275 -10.73 23.05 25.04
CA ASN A 275 -12.09 22.48 24.99
C ASN A 275 -12.81 22.74 23.67
N LYS A 276 -12.11 23.08 22.59
CA LYS A 276 -12.75 23.20 21.27
C LYS A 276 -13.01 21.81 20.73
N VAL A 277 -14.28 21.53 20.42
CA VAL A 277 -14.68 20.35 19.66
C VAL A 277 -14.89 20.79 18.22
N THR A 278 -14.23 20.13 17.27
CA THR A 278 -14.37 20.45 15.84
C THR A 278 -14.61 19.17 15.06
N ALA A 279 -15.66 19.17 14.23
CA ALA A 279 -15.99 18.09 13.31
C ALA A 279 -15.63 18.47 11.88
N TYR A 280 -15.08 17.53 11.13
CA TYR A 280 -14.68 17.72 9.74
C TYR A 280 -15.22 16.61 8.84
N PHE A 281 -15.68 16.98 7.65
CA PHE A 281 -15.93 16.07 6.53
C PHE A 281 -14.85 16.27 5.48
N ASP A 282 -14.18 15.18 5.07
CA ASP A 282 -13.09 15.19 4.07
C ASP A 282 -11.93 16.16 4.39
N GLY A 283 -11.75 16.47 5.68
CA GLY A 283 -10.75 17.42 6.18
C GLY A 283 -11.19 18.90 6.12
N VAL A 284 -12.47 19.17 5.87
CA VAL A 284 -13.07 20.51 5.90
C VAL A 284 -13.97 20.63 7.14
N GLU A 285 -13.80 21.69 7.93
CA GLU A 285 -14.62 21.94 9.12
C GLU A 285 -16.10 22.08 8.73
N VAL A 286 -16.98 21.31 9.39
CA VAL A 286 -18.44 21.34 9.18
C VAL A 286 -19.22 21.74 10.42
N ALA A 287 -18.62 21.65 11.61
CA ALA A 287 -19.18 22.14 12.87
C ALA A 287 -18.08 22.34 13.91
N SER A 288 -18.28 23.31 14.82
CA SER A 288 -17.46 23.44 16.02
C SER A 288 -18.24 23.95 17.21
N GLY A 289 -17.72 23.69 18.41
CA GLY A 289 -18.29 24.15 19.67
C GLY A 289 -17.28 24.09 20.80
N THR A 290 -17.70 24.49 22.00
CA THR A 290 -16.88 24.41 23.21
C THR A 290 -17.46 23.36 24.15
N ALA A 291 -16.70 22.32 24.45
CA ALA A 291 -17.09 21.28 25.38
C ALA A 291 -17.21 21.83 26.80
N THR A 292 -18.38 21.64 27.42
CA THR A 292 -18.62 21.99 28.82
C THR A 292 -18.24 20.87 29.79
N LEU A 293 -17.93 19.69 29.28
CA LEU A 293 -17.38 18.55 30.00
C LEU A 293 -16.53 17.70 29.04
N ARG A 294 -15.59 16.94 29.60
CA ARG A 294 -14.72 16.02 28.86
C ARG A 294 -15.05 14.56 29.21
N PRO A 295 -14.74 13.60 28.33
CA PRO A 295 -14.82 12.17 28.68
C PRO A 295 -13.96 11.86 29.91
N ALA A 296 -14.51 11.10 30.87
CA ALA A 296 -13.77 10.72 32.07
C ALA A 296 -12.67 9.69 31.77
N ASN A 297 -11.59 9.71 32.58
CA ASN A 297 -10.56 8.67 32.62
C ASN A 297 -11.10 7.41 33.30
N VAL A 298 -11.78 6.59 32.52
CA VAL A 298 -12.40 5.35 32.97
C VAL A 298 -12.14 4.23 31.99
N HIS A 299 -12.12 3.02 32.54
CA HIS A 299 -12.12 1.80 31.75
C HIS A 299 -13.52 1.58 31.14
N ARG A 300 -13.57 1.39 29.82
CA ARG A 300 -14.81 1.17 29.06
C ARG A 300 -14.86 -0.27 28.59
N VAL A 301 -15.95 -0.97 28.89
CA VAL A 301 -16.10 -2.42 28.61
C VAL A 301 -17.07 -2.73 27.47
N ASN A 302 -17.87 -1.76 27.02
CA ASN A 302 -18.78 -1.90 25.89
C ASN A 302 -18.37 -0.92 24.79
N CYS A 303 -17.40 -1.32 23.96
CA CYS A 303 -16.85 -0.50 22.90
C CYS A 303 -17.26 -1.05 21.54
N TYR A 304 -18.09 -0.31 20.81
CA TYR A 304 -18.63 -0.79 19.54
C TYR A 304 -18.33 0.12 18.37
N ILE A 305 -18.08 -0.50 17.21
CA ILE A 305 -18.12 0.15 15.89
C ILE A 305 -19.38 -0.35 15.18
N GLY A 306 -20.22 0.58 14.70
CA GLY A 306 -21.46 0.25 14.01
C GLY A 306 -22.69 -0.07 14.88
N LYS A 307 -22.55 -0.04 16.22
CA LYS A 307 -23.62 -0.38 17.18
C LYS A 307 -23.74 0.65 18.31
N SER A 308 -24.97 0.82 18.80
CA SER A 308 -25.30 1.64 19.97
C SER A 308 -25.23 0.82 21.26
N ASN A 309 -24.85 1.47 22.36
CA ASN A 309 -25.01 0.94 23.72
C ASN A 309 -26.50 0.94 24.17
N TRP A 310 -27.41 1.57 23.42
CA TRP A 310 -28.86 1.52 23.57
C TRP A 310 -29.50 0.56 22.56
N GLN A 311 -30.82 0.39 22.62
CA GLN A 311 -31.60 -0.42 21.67
C GLN A 311 -31.89 0.32 20.35
N ASP A 312 -30.88 1.00 19.79
CA ASP A 312 -30.98 1.70 18.51
C ASP A 312 -30.69 0.77 17.32
N LYS A 313 -30.94 1.26 16.10
CA LYS A 313 -30.65 0.51 14.88
C LYS A 313 -29.13 0.41 14.63
N LEU A 314 -28.70 -0.71 14.07
CA LEU A 314 -27.32 -0.92 13.66
C LEU A 314 -26.97 -0.11 12.40
N PHE A 315 -25.69 0.13 12.20
CA PHE A 315 -25.18 0.83 11.02
C PHE A 315 -25.43 0.03 9.75
N SER A 316 -25.96 0.69 8.72
CA SER A 316 -26.23 0.10 7.40
C SER A 316 -25.37 0.79 6.36
N GLY A 317 -24.32 0.09 5.89
CA GLY A 317 -23.29 0.72 5.07
C GLY A 317 -21.94 0.04 5.22
N CYS A 318 -20.87 0.76 4.91
CA CYS A 318 -19.51 0.33 5.17
C CYS A 318 -18.73 1.34 5.99
N ILE A 319 -17.79 0.82 6.78
CA ILE A 319 -16.85 1.60 7.59
C ILE A 319 -15.44 1.13 7.27
N ASP A 320 -14.52 2.06 7.18
CA ASP A 320 -13.11 1.80 6.96
C ASP A 320 -12.24 2.80 7.75
N GLU A 321 -10.98 2.46 7.98
CA GLU A 321 -9.96 3.33 8.59
C GLU A 321 -10.42 4.00 9.90
N VAL A 322 -10.96 3.22 10.83
CA VAL A 322 -11.35 3.75 12.14
C VAL A 322 -10.09 4.02 12.94
N ARG A 323 -9.86 5.29 13.30
CA ARG A 323 -8.67 5.76 14.01
C ARG A 323 -9.07 6.49 15.28
N ILE A 324 -8.36 6.22 16.37
CA ILE A 324 -8.48 6.94 17.64
C ILE A 324 -7.10 7.43 18.02
N TRP A 325 -6.99 8.72 18.27
CA TRP A 325 -5.77 9.40 18.68
C TRP A 325 -5.95 10.02 20.07
N ASN A 326 -4.92 9.98 20.92
CA ASN A 326 -4.86 10.72 22.20
C ASN A 326 -4.26 12.14 22.04
N VAL A 327 -4.34 12.68 20.83
CA VAL A 327 -3.94 14.04 20.48
C VAL A 327 -5.01 14.69 19.61
N ALA A 328 -5.19 16.01 19.76
CA ALA A 328 -5.99 16.79 18.82
C ALA A 328 -5.21 16.99 17.52
N ARG A 329 -5.66 16.36 16.44
CA ARG A 329 -5.07 16.48 15.11
C ARG A 329 -5.52 17.80 14.49
N THR A 330 -4.60 18.51 13.84
CA THR A 330 -4.93 19.75 13.10
C THR A 330 -5.72 19.44 11.84
N GLN A 331 -6.45 20.42 11.31
CA GLN A 331 -7.20 20.27 10.07
C GLN A 331 -6.31 19.82 8.89
N ASP A 332 -5.10 20.38 8.75
CA ASP A 332 -4.16 19.99 7.71
C ASP A 332 -3.67 18.55 7.88
N GLN A 333 -3.39 18.13 9.13
CA GLN A 333 -3.03 16.74 9.43
C GLN A 333 -4.15 15.77 9.05
N ILE A 334 -5.41 16.11 9.35
CA ILE A 334 -6.58 15.29 8.97
C ILE A 334 -6.72 15.25 7.44
N LYS A 335 -6.71 16.43 6.79
CA LYS A 335 -6.90 16.55 5.35
C LYS A 335 -5.83 15.78 4.55
N ASN A 336 -4.58 15.81 5.03
CA ASN A 336 -3.44 15.16 4.39
C ASN A 336 -3.35 13.66 4.69
N ASN A 337 -3.87 13.20 5.84
CA ASN A 337 -3.74 11.79 6.26
C ASN A 337 -5.00 10.96 6.02
N LYS A 338 -6.17 11.56 5.75
CA LYS A 338 -7.40 10.78 5.53
C LYS A 338 -7.29 9.77 4.38
N GLU A 339 -6.54 10.08 3.32
CA GLU A 339 -6.33 9.20 2.16
C GLU A 339 -5.10 8.29 2.31
N ARG A 340 -4.44 8.31 3.46
CA ARG A 340 -3.18 7.59 3.68
C ARG A 340 -3.42 6.40 4.58
N PRO A 341 -3.08 5.17 4.16
CA PRO A 341 -2.99 4.04 5.07
C PRO A 341 -1.98 4.36 6.19
N LEU A 342 -2.29 3.93 7.41
CA LEU A 342 -1.42 4.10 8.57
C LEU A 342 -0.71 2.79 8.89
N ILE A 343 0.37 2.88 9.66
CA ILE A 343 1.20 1.74 10.04
C ILE A 343 0.95 1.29 11.49
N GLY A 344 0.22 2.11 12.26
CA GLY A 344 -0.22 1.81 13.61
C GLY A 344 0.67 2.42 14.71
N ASN A 345 1.92 2.74 14.43
CA ASN A 345 2.84 3.29 15.42
C ASN A 345 2.92 4.84 15.43
N GLU A 346 2.03 5.52 14.70
CA GLU A 346 2.05 6.97 14.58
C GLU A 346 1.92 7.65 15.95
N TYR A 347 2.61 8.78 16.12
CA TYR A 347 2.55 9.53 17.37
C TYR A 347 1.10 9.89 17.74
N GLY A 348 0.71 9.39 18.90
CA GLY A 348 -0.59 9.60 19.52
C GLY A 348 -1.72 8.74 18.94
N LEU A 349 -1.45 7.84 18.01
CA LEU A 349 -2.44 6.84 17.57
C LEU A 349 -2.55 5.76 18.64
N ILE A 350 -3.76 5.51 19.13
CA ILE A 350 -4.00 4.54 20.21
C ILE A 350 -4.98 3.44 19.83
N GLY A 351 -5.68 3.58 18.69
CA GLY A 351 -6.48 2.52 18.08
C GLY A 351 -6.55 2.74 16.57
N TYR A 352 -6.33 1.69 15.79
CA TYR A 352 -6.40 1.73 14.34
C TYR A 352 -6.91 0.43 13.74
N TRP A 353 -8.14 0.47 13.21
CA TRP A 353 -8.76 -0.64 12.51
C TRP A 353 -8.94 -0.26 11.04
N ASN A 354 -8.06 -0.79 10.19
CA ASN A 354 -8.07 -0.57 8.74
C ASN A 354 -9.11 -1.43 8.00
N MET A 355 -9.85 -2.28 8.71
CA MET A 355 -10.92 -3.13 8.15
C MET A 355 -10.51 -4.02 6.95
N ASN A 356 -9.21 -4.29 6.80
CA ASN A 356 -8.63 -5.02 5.65
C ASN A 356 -8.28 -6.49 5.97
N ASP A 357 -8.53 -6.96 7.19
CA ASP A 357 -8.24 -8.34 7.61
C ASP A 357 -9.23 -9.35 6.96
N PHE A 358 -8.81 -10.00 5.89
CA PHE A 358 -9.58 -11.02 5.19
C PHE A 358 -9.85 -12.29 6.03
N GLY A 359 -11.11 -12.76 6.01
CA GLY A 359 -11.46 -14.14 6.39
C GLY A 359 -11.28 -14.50 7.86
N ARG A 360 -11.14 -13.49 8.74
CA ARG A 360 -10.99 -13.67 10.19
C ARG A 360 -12.19 -13.07 10.93
N TYR A 361 -12.56 -13.68 12.05
CA TYR A 361 -13.54 -13.12 13.00
C TYR A 361 -12.95 -12.01 13.86
N THR A 362 -11.64 -11.77 13.76
CA THR A 362 -10.89 -10.74 14.48
C THR A 362 -10.51 -9.63 13.53
N ILE A 363 -10.82 -8.40 13.89
CA ILE A 363 -10.39 -7.17 13.21
C ILE A 363 -9.21 -6.61 13.98
N ARG A 364 -8.03 -6.58 13.37
CA ARG A 364 -6.81 -6.22 14.07
C ARG A 364 -6.79 -4.75 14.41
N ASP A 365 -6.34 -4.44 15.62
CA ASP A 365 -5.89 -3.09 15.97
C ASP A 365 -4.39 -2.99 15.69
N PHE A 366 -4.04 -2.23 14.66
CA PHE A 366 -2.66 -2.03 14.24
C PHE A 366 -1.88 -1.12 15.19
N ALA A 367 -2.54 -0.37 16.07
CA ALA A 367 -1.88 0.58 16.97
C ALA A 367 -1.47 -0.03 18.31
N SER A 368 -2.43 -0.58 19.04
CA SER A 368 -2.20 -1.07 20.41
C SER A 368 -2.38 -2.58 20.57
N GLY A 369 -2.70 -3.29 19.49
CA GLY A 369 -2.96 -4.74 19.49
C GLY A 369 -4.27 -5.12 20.18
N ARG A 370 -5.18 -4.17 20.39
CA ARG A 370 -6.52 -4.36 20.97
C ARG A 370 -7.53 -4.74 19.89
N ASP A 371 -7.38 -5.95 19.37
CA ASP A 371 -8.20 -6.47 18.28
C ASP A 371 -9.70 -6.48 18.64
N GLY A 372 -10.55 -6.17 17.66
CA GLY A 372 -12.00 -6.31 17.78
C GLY A 372 -12.49 -7.67 17.30
N VAL A 373 -13.67 -8.09 17.74
CA VAL A 373 -14.37 -9.31 17.31
C VAL A 373 -15.62 -8.93 16.51
N TYR A 374 -15.76 -9.52 15.34
CA TYR A 374 -16.93 -9.35 14.47
C TYR A 374 -17.98 -10.43 14.74
N THR A 375 -19.25 -10.05 14.94
CA THR A 375 -20.24 -10.91 15.60
C THR A 375 -21.13 -11.77 14.68
N SER A 376 -20.97 -11.73 13.36
CA SER A 376 -21.77 -12.52 12.40
C SER A 376 -20.93 -13.13 11.27
N ARG A 377 -21.49 -14.09 10.52
CA ARG A 377 -20.79 -14.69 9.34
C ARG A 377 -20.45 -13.57 8.36
N TRP A 378 -19.19 -13.60 7.89
CA TRP A 378 -18.62 -12.66 6.93
C TRP A 378 -19.55 -12.46 5.72
N ASN A 379 -20.32 -11.38 5.71
CA ASN A 379 -20.96 -10.88 4.51
C ASN A 379 -20.02 -9.83 3.96
N GLN A 380 -19.18 -10.24 3.01
CA GLN A 380 -18.27 -9.34 2.35
C GLN A 380 -19.09 -8.32 1.54
N TYR A 381 -19.16 -7.07 2.00
CA TYR A 381 -19.57 -5.98 1.13
C TYR A 381 -18.30 -5.25 0.69
N HIS A 382 -17.96 -5.38 -0.59
CA HIS A 382 -17.14 -4.38 -1.24
C HIS A 382 -18.07 -3.19 -1.50
N THR A 383 -18.02 -2.15 -0.67
CA THR A 383 -18.41 -0.81 -1.15
C THR A 383 -17.21 -0.18 -1.80
N GLU A 384 -16.73 -0.83 -2.86
CA GLU A 384 -16.25 -0.01 -3.93
C GLU A 384 -17.48 0.74 -4.42
N LYS A 385 -17.43 2.06 -4.26
CA LYS A 385 -17.68 2.89 -5.43
C LYS A 385 -16.84 2.23 -6.52
N VAL A 386 -17.39 1.31 -7.32
CA VAL A 386 -16.80 1.01 -8.62
C VAL A 386 -17.13 2.23 -9.50
N SER A 387 -16.68 3.43 -9.09
CA SER A 387 -15.65 3.98 -9.91
C SER A 387 -14.61 2.88 -9.91
N PHE A 388 -14.46 2.20 -11.04
CA PHE A 388 -13.14 1.75 -11.48
C PHE A 388 -12.12 2.63 -10.77
N PRO A 389 -11.15 2.10 -9.98
CA PRO A 389 -10.05 2.95 -9.55
C PRO A 389 -9.71 3.72 -10.81
N ASN A 390 -9.87 5.06 -10.81
CA ASN A 390 -9.87 5.84 -12.05
C ASN A 390 -8.74 5.27 -12.86
N LEU A 391 -9.02 4.48 -13.90
CA LEU A 391 -7.95 3.83 -14.61
C LEU A 391 -7.33 5.01 -15.33
N LYS A 392 -6.30 5.55 -14.72
CA LYS A 392 -5.15 5.95 -15.48
C LYS A 392 -4.71 4.65 -16.11
N HIS A 393 -5.18 4.43 -17.33
CA HIS A 393 -4.60 3.47 -18.23
C HIS A 393 -3.63 4.26 -19.10
N VAL A 394 -2.71 3.56 -19.74
CA VAL A 394 -2.05 4.14 -20.90
C VAL A 394 -2.96 3.90 -22.10
N HIS A 395 -3.41 4.96 -22.76
CA HIS A 395 -3.92 4.84 -24.11
C HIS A 395 -2.75 4.83 -25.06
N MET A 396 -2.19 3.64 -25.26
CA MET A 396 -1.18 3.44 -26.27
C MET A 396 -1.83 3.52 -27.66
N SER A 397 -2.01 4.75 -28.16
CA SER A 397 -2.34 4.94 -29.57
C SER A 397 -1.13 4.49 -30.38
N ALA A 398 -1.22 3.32 -31.01
CA ALA A 398 -0.24 2.76 -31.94
C ALA A 398 -0.02 3.61 -33.21
N LYS A 399 -0.34 4.91 -33.18
CA LYS A 399 -0.10 5.81 -34.31
C LYS A 399 1.39 6.04 -34.57
N ASN A 400 2.31 5.79 -33.63
CA ASN A 400 3.72 6.18 -33.80
C ASN A 400 4.79 5.25 -33.16
N ASN A 401 4.74 3.93 -33.37
CA ASN A 401 5.78 3.01 -32.83
C ASN A 401 5.88 3.04 -31.28
N THR A 402 4.75 3.19 -30.60
CA THR A 402 4.72 3.30 -29.13
C THR A 402 4.74 1.92 -28.49
N TYR A 403 5.74 1.64 -27.66
CA TYR A 403 5.87 0.39 -26.90
C TYR A 403 6.52 0.66 -25.55
N ILE A 404 6.41 -0.29 -24.63
CA ILE A 404 7.15 -0.23 -23.36
C ILE A 404 8.19 -1.35 -23.38
N GLU A 405 9.42 -0.97 -23.05
CA GLU A 405 10.53 -1.89 -22.90
C GLU A 405 10.88 -2.04 -21.42
N ILE A 406 10.79 -3.26 -20.92
CA ILE A 406 11.34 -3.63 -19.62
C ILE A 406 12.71 -4.25 -19.92
N PRO A 407 13.82 -3.62 -19.50
CA PRO A 407 15.16 -4.16 -19.72
C PRO A 407 15.27 -5.60 -19.22
N HIS A 408 16.24 -6.34 -19.73
CA HIS A 408 16.40 -7.73 -19.33
C HIS A 408 16.49 -7.91 -17.80
N ARG A 409 15.58 -8.72 -17.28
CA ARG A 409 15.58 -9.18 -15.89
C ARG A 409 15.46 -10.70 -15.87
N LYS A 410 16.33 -11.37 -15.11
CA LYS A 410 16.31 -12.82 -14.94
C LYS A 410 14.99 -13.33 -14.33
N VAL A 411 14.36 -12.53 -13.46
CA VAL A 411 13.10 -12.90 -12.81
C VAL A 411 11.94 -13.08 -13.80
N LEU A 412 12.00 -12.41 -14.95
CA LEU A 412 11.04 -12.54 -16.05
C LEU A 412 11.39 -13.71 -17.00
N ASN A 413 12.27 -14.61 -16.60
CA ASN A 413 12.52 -15.89 -17.27
C ASN A 413 12.11 -17.01 -16.29
N PRO A 414 10.80 -17.25 -16.08
CA PRO A 414 10.39 -18.40 -15.30
C PRO A 414 10.79 -19.68 -16.03
N ASP A 415 11.26 -20.68 -15.29
CA ASP A 415 11.84 -21.91 -15.86
C ASP A 415 10.83 -23.06 -15.97
N SER A 416 9.92 -23.21 -15.00
CA SER A 416 9.01 -24.36 -14.96
C SER A 416 7.56 -24.06 -15.31
N GLU A 417 7.05 -22.90 -14.94
CA GLU A 417 5.64 -22.53 -15.12
C GLU A 417 5.49 -21.03 -15.39
N LEU A 418 4.42 -20.66 -16.07
CA LEU A 418 4.15 -19.27 -16.44
C LEU A 418 2.67 -18.97 -16.34
N THR A 419 2.34 -17.76 -15.91
CA THR A 419 1.08 -17.10 -16.32
C THR A 419 1.40 -15.71 -16.83
N LEU A 420 0.78 -15.34 -17.94
CA LEU A 420 0.79 -13.96 -18.46
C LEU A 420 -0.65 -13.53 -18.68
N GLU A 421 -1.05 -12.40 -18.09
CA GLU A 421 -2.43 -11.90 -18.14
C GLU A 421 -2.50 -10.38 -18.17
N THR A 422 -3.58 -9.83 -18.72
CA THR A 422 -3.81 -8.38 -18.85
C THR A 422 -5.24 -8.06 -19.26
N TRP A 423 -5.70 -6.85 -18.97
CA TRP A 423 -6.84 -6.25 -19.65
C TRP A 423 -6.39 -5.59 -20.94
N VAL A 424 -7.15 -5.83 -22.02
CA VAL A 424 -6.90 -5.22 -23.33
C VAL A 424 -8.20 -4.73 -23.96
N LYS A 425 -8.18 -3.54 -24.54
CA LYS A 425 -9.27 -3.00 -25.38
C LYS A 425 -8.71 -2.60 -26.73
N PRO A 426 -8.89 -3.44 -27.75
CA PRO A 426 -8.54 -3.07 -29.11
C PRO A 426 -9.38 -1.89 -29.59
N ILE A 427 -8.75 -0.92 -30.24
CA ILE A 427 -9.38 0.27 -30.85
C ILE A 427 -9.40 0.13 -32.37
N GLN A 428 -8.38 -0.52 -32.93
CA GLN A 428 -8.25 -0.80 -34.35
C GLN A 428 -7.65 -2.19 -34.53
N SER A 429 -8.15 -2.94 -35.53
CA SER A 429 -7.58 -4.24 -35.88
C SER A 429 -6.19 -4.10 -36.49
N GLY A 430 -5.31 -5.04 -36.16
CA GLY A 430 -3.91 -5.06 -36.61
C GLY A 430 -3.09 -6.07 -35.83
N ASN A 431 -1.79 -6.13 -36.11
CA ASN A 431 -0.88 -7.02 -35.39
C ASN A 431 -0.22 -6.29 -34.22
N ASN A 432 -0.29 -6.85 -33.01
CA ASN A 432 0.34 -6.27 -31.85
C ASN A 432 0.79 -7.37 -30.88
N ILE A 433 2.01 -7.25 -30.36
CA ILE A 433 2.48 -8.03 -29.22
C ILE A 433 1.99 -7.34 -27.96
N ILE A 434 1.00 -7.96 -27.32
CA ILE A 434 0.35 -7.40 -26.14
C ILE A 434 1.35 -7.37 -24.98
N ALA A 435 1.98 -8.51 -24.69
CA ALA A 435 3.04 -8.62 -23.70
C ALA A 435 3.91 -9.85 -23.96
N GLY A 436 5.20 -9.81 -23.66
CA GLY A 436 6.06 -10.99 -23.77
C GLY A 436 7.55 -10.70 -23.73
N LYS A 437 8.35 -11.76 -23.57
CA LYS A 437 9.81 -11.74 -23.59
C LYS A 437 10.28 -12.83 -24.54
N PHE A 438 10.82 -12.44 -25.70
CA PHE A 438 11.01 -13.37 -26.80
C PHE A 438 12.23 -13.00 -27.68
N ASN A 439 12.74 -14.00 -28.39
CA ASN A 439 13.73 -13.83 -29.44
C ASN A 439 13.33 -14.72 -30.64
N ASP A 440 12.77 -14.08 -31.68
CA ASP A 440 12.31 -14.81 -32.87
C ASP A 440 13.48 -15.44 -33.64
N ALA A 441 14.64 -14.78 -33.68
CA ALA A 441 15.80 -15.30 -34.41
C ALA A 441 16.39 -16.57 -33.77
N LEU A 442 16.21 -16.73 -32.46
CA LEU A 442 16.72 -17.85 -31.68
C LEU A 442 15.63 -18.84 -31.26
N ASN A 443 14.36 -18.59 -31.61
CA ASN A 443 13.19 -19.38 -31.19
C ASN A 443 13.12 -19.58 -29.67
N ARG A 444 13.05 -18.48 -28.90
CA ARG A 444 13.05 -18.52 -27.42
C ARG A 444 12.03 -17.58 -26.80
N GLY A 445 11.57 -17.94 -25.60
CA GLY A 445 10.78 -17.08 -24.72
C GLY A 445 9.29 -17.38 -24.75
N TYR A 446 8.48 -16.34 -24.55
CA TYR A 446 7.02 -16.42 -24.49
C TYR A 446 6.37 -15.08 -24.83
N LEU A 447 5.20 -15.10 -25.45
CA LEU A 447 4.43 -13.89 -25.77
C LEU A 447 2.93 -14.15 -25.94
N LEU A 448 2.16 -13.10 -25.67
CA LEU A 448 0.77 -12.93 -26.08
C LEU A 448 0.70 -11.88 -27.18
N LYS A 449 0.02 -12.20 -28.27
CA LYS A 449 -0.21 -11.29 -29.40
C LYS A 449 -1.65 -11.33 -29.87
N VAL A 450 -2.04 -10.28 -30.58
CA VAL A 450 -3.27 -10.23 -31.39
C VAL A 450 -2.90 -10.03 -32.84
N ASN A 451 -3.60 -10.72 -33.75
CA ASN A 451 -3.41 -10.58 -35.19
C ASN A 451 -4.43 -9.62 -35.83
N SER A 452 -4.28 -9.34 -37.12
CA SER A 452 -5.18 -8.46 -37.88
C SER A 452 -6.64 -8.95 -37.95
N SER A 453 -6.89 -10.24 -37.68
CA SER A 453 -8.22 -10.84 -37.59
C SER A 453 -8.79 -10.80 -36.17
N MET A 454 -8.11 -10.11 -35.24
CA MET A 454 -8.46 -10.00 -33.82
C MET A 454 -8.33 -11.29 -33.02
N GLU A 455 -7.64 -12.29 -33.54
CA GLU A 455 -7.37 -13.53 -32.82
C GLU A 455 -6.24 -13.33 -31.83
N VAL A 456 -6.44 -13.75 -30.58
CA VAL A 456 -5.43 -13.74 -29.52
C VAL A 456 -4.65 -15.04 -29.59
N ILE A 457 -3.34 -14.92 -29.72
CA ILE A 457 -2.43 -16.04 -29.90
C ILE A 457 -1.38 -15.99 -28.79
N ALA A 458 -1.21 -17.09 -28.07
CA ALA A 458 -0.05 -17.31 -27.23
C ALA A 458 0.99 -18.13 -27.98
N GLU A 459 2.26 -17.75 -27.85
CA GLU A 459 3.40 -18.56 -28.28
C GLU A 459 4.37 -18.71 -27.11
N VAL A 460 4.71 -19.95 -26.77
CA VAL A 460 5.69 -20.30 -25.73
C VAL A 460 6.70 -21.26 -26.33
N TRP A 461 7.99 -20.95 -26.23
CA TRP A 461 9.05 -21.84 -26.68
C TRP A 461 9.57 -22.67 -25.52
N ASP A 462 9.76 -23.97 -25.75
CA ASP A 462 10.46 -24.84 -24.82
C ASP A 462 11.99 -24.80 -25.01
N ASN A 463 12.73 -25.32 -24.04
CA ASN A 463 14.18 -25.30 -24.04
C ASN A 463 14.81 -26.19 -25.14
N ALA A 464 14.01 -27.00 -25.86
CA ALA A 464 14.42 -27.70 -27.07
C ALA A 464 14.31 -26.83 -28.33
N GLY A 465 13.74 -25.63 -28.22
CA GLY A 465 13.54 -24.68 -29.30
C GLY A 465 12.24 -24.86 -30.07
N THR A 466 11.30 -25.68 -29.56
CA THR A 466 10.00 -25.91 -30.19
C THR A 466 9.02 -24.82 -29.76
N ALA A 467 8.34 -24.20 -30.74
CA ALA A 467 7.28 -23.23 -30.49
C ALA A 467 5.94 -23.94 -30.27
N HIS A 468 5.25 -23.58 -29.18
CA HIS A 468 3.90 -24.05 -28.88
C HIS A 468 2.92 -22.89 -29.04
N THR A 469 2.07 -22.97 -30.05
CA THR A 469 1.14 -21.90 -30.43
C THR A 469 -0.29 -22.27 -30.04
N LEU A 470 -0.98 -21.38 -29.33
CA LEU A 470 -2.37 -21.54 -28.93
C LEU A 470 -3.20 -20.33 -29.41
N ASN A 471 -4.20 -20.58 -30.26
CA ASN A 471 -5.24 -19.60 -30.54
C ASN A 471 -6.26 -19.63 -29.38
N ILE A 472 -6.30 -18.55 -28.60
CA ILE A 472 -7.13 -18.42 -27.40
C ILE A 472 -8.57 -18.04 -27.76
N GLY A 473 -8.79 -17.40 -28.90
CA GLY A 473 -10.10 -16.88 -29.31
C GLY A 473 -9.96 -15.52 -29.97
N SER A 474 -11.05 -14.77 -30.08
CA SER A 474 -11.07 -13.46 -30.74
C SER A 474 -11.58 -12.35 -29.82
N LEU A 475 -11.05 -11.14 -30.03
CA LEU A 475 -11.46 -9.93 -29.31
C LEU A 475 -12.44 -9.10 -30.14
N SER A 476 -13.34 -8.40 -29.46
CA SER A 476 -14.17 -7.37 -30.07
C SER A 476 -13.51 -6.01 -29.97
N VAL A 477 -13.53 -5.23 -31.06
CA VAL A 477 -13.03 -3.86 -31.06
C VAL A 477 -13.90 -2.99 -30.14
N SER A 478 -13.28 -2.03 -29.46
CA SER A 478 -13.86 -1.08 -28.51
C SER A 478 -14.42 -1.68 -27.21
N ASN A 479 -14.23 -2.98 -26.99
CA ASN A 479 -14.59 -3.64 -25.74
C ASN A 479 -13.33 -4.03 -24.96
N TRP A 480 -13.37 -3.85 -23.65
CA TRP A 480 -12.37 -4.41 -22.75
C TRP A 480 -12.60 -5.90 -22.59
N SER A 481 -11.54 -6.67 -22.71
CA SER A 481 -11.50 -8.09 -22.37
C SER A 481 -10.27 -8.38 -21.52
N HIS A 482 -10.42 -9.26 -20.54
CA HIS A 482 -9.29 -9.84 -19.84
C HIS A 482 -8.78 -11.04 -20.63
N ILE A 483 -7.47 -11.11 -20.85
CA ILE A 483 -6.84 -12.25 -21.50
C ILE A 483 -5.78 -12.85 -20.57
N ALA A 484 -5.66 -14.17 -20.58
CA ALA A 484 -4.61 -14.87 -19.84
C ALA A 484 -4.14 -16.12 -20.59
N VAL A 485 -2.87 -16.47 -20.39
CA VAL A 485 -2.31 -17.76 -20.79
C VAL A 485 -1.50 -18.36 -19.65
N THR A 486 -1.60 -19.67 -19.46
CA THR A 486 -0.83 -20.42 -18.45
C THR A 486 -0.03 -21.54 -19.10
N TRP A 487 1.22 -21.74 -18.68
CA TRP A 487 2.03 -22.93 -18.96
C TRP A 487 2.25 -23.70 -17.66
N MET A 488 1.70 -24.91 -17.57
CA MET A 488 1.87 -25.80 -16.42
C MET A 488 3.07 -26.73 -16.61
N LYS A 489 3.69 -27.15 -15.51
CA LYS A 489 4.86 -28.05 -15.52
C LYS A 489 4.59 -29.41 -16.19
N ASN A 490 3.34 -29.84 -16.25
CA ASN A 490 2.93 -31.05 -16.95
C ASN A 490 2.78 -30.88 -18.48
N GLY A 491 3.10 -29.69 -18.99
CA GLY A 491 3.10 -29.35 -20.40
C GLY A 491 1.76 -28.92 -20.97
N LYS A 492 0.83 -28.45 -20.13
CA LYS A 492 -0.42 -27.87 -20.63
C LYS A 492 -0.28 -26.37 -20.85
N LEU A 493 -0.65 -25.94 -22.05
CA LEU A 493 -0.81 -24.53 -22.41
C LEU A 493 -2.30 -24.22 -22.51
N THR A 494 -2.79 -23.31 -21.65
CA THR A 494 -4.22 -23.01 -21.52
C THR A 494 -4.46 -21.52 -21.68
N GLY A 495 -5.49 -21.15 -22.43
CA GLY A 495 -5.87 -19.78 -22.73
C GLY A 495 -7.26 -19.42 -22.18
N TYR A 496 -7.40 -18.16 -21.77
CA TYR A 496 -8.61 -17.64 -21.15
C TYR A 496 -8.99 -16.28 -21.75
N ILE A 497 -10.30 -16.04 -21.91
CA ILE A 497 -10.90 -14.73 -22.20
C ILE A 497 -11.98 -14.46 -21.15
N ASP A 498 -11.92 -13.28 -20.51
CA ASP A 498 -12.84 -12.85 -19.46
C ASP A 498 -13.00 -13.87 -18.33
N GLY A 499 -11.87 -14.51 -17.99
CA GLY A 499 -11.78 -15.53 -16.95
C GLY A 499 -12.39 -16.88 -17.33
N VAL A 500 -12.88 -17.05 -18.56
CA VAL A 500 -13.39 -18.32 -19.08
C VAL A 500 -12.29 -19.03 -19.86
N GLN A 501 -12.07 -20.32 -19.60
CA GLN A 501 -11.15 -21.14 -20.39
C GLN A 501 -11.74 -21.34 -21.79
N THR A 502 -11.01 -20.90 -22.81
CA THR A 502 -11.47 -20.95 -24.22
C THR A 502 -10.68 -21.93 -25.07
N ALA A 503 -9.42 -22.21 -24.71
CA ALA A 503 -8.56 -23.12 -25.46
C ALA A 503 -7.53 -23.80 -24.56
N GLN A 504 -7.09 -25.00 -24.95
CA GLN A 504 -6.01 -25.75 -24.30
C GLN A 504 -5.36 -26.71 -25.30
N ILE A 505 -4.04 -26.86 -25.22
CA ILE A 505 -3.28 -27.90 -25.93
C ILE A 505 -2.34 -28.62 -24.96
N ASP A 506 -1.98 -29.86 -25.31
CA ASP A 506 -0.83 -30.55 -24.72
C ASP A 506 0.43 -30.10 -25.48
N ALA A 507 1.23 -29.25 -24.85
CA ALA A 507 2.44 -28.63 -25.39
C ALA A 507 3.69 -29.50 -25.12
N SER A 508 4.48 -29.19 -24.08
CA SER A 508 5.72 -29.92 -23.77
C SER A 508 6.00 -29.97 -22.27
N GLN A 509 6.59 -31.07 -21.79
CA GLN A 509 7.06 -31.17 -20.40
C GLN A 509 8.47 -30.59 -20.20
N GLU A 510 9.11 -30.13 -21.28
CA GLU A 510 10.37 -29.41 -21.21
C GLU A 510 10.21 -28.06 -20.48
N LEU A 511 11.31 -27.55 -19.91
CA LEU A 511 11.34 -26.24 -19.28
C LEU A 511 11.09 -25.13 -20.33
N LEU A 512 10.59 -23.99 -19.87
CA LEU A 512 10.45 -22.81 -20.74
C LEU A 512 11.84 -22.32 -21.20
N SER A 513 11.92 -21.92 -22.46
CA SER A 513 13.12 -21.33 -23.02
C SER A 513 13.35 -19.91 -22.47
N MET A 514 14.60 -19.59 -22.14
CA MET A 514 14.98 -18.28 -21.62
C MET A 514 15.63 -17.42 -22.69
N THR A 515 15.43 -16.10 -22.61
CA THR A 515 16.15 -15.13 -23.45
C THR A 515 16.79 -13.99 -22.64
N ALA A 516 17.86 -13.43 -23.20
CA ALA A 516 18.52 -12.22 -22.71
C ALA A 516 17.85 -10.93 -23.23
N ASP A 517 16.86 -11.03 -24.13
CA ASP A 517 16.15 -9.86 -24.68
C ASP A 517 15.23 -9.19 -23.66
N PRO A 518 14.80 -7.93 -23.91
CA PRO A 518 13.81 -7.25 -23.09
C PRO A 518 12.45 -7.96 -23.03
N PHE A 519 11.66 -7.61 -22.01
CA PHE A 519 10.21 -7.90 -22.01
C PHE A 519 9.51 -6.68 -22.59
N TYR A 520 8.61 -6.88 -23.54
CA TYR A 520 7.89 -5.82 -24.23
C TYR A 520 6.40 -5.83 -23.88
N ILE A 521 5.81 -4.64 -23.84
CA ILE A 521 4.37 -4.43 -23.75
C ILE A 521 3.93 -3.52 -24.91
N SER A 522 2.86 -3.92 -25.60
CA SER A 522 2.30 -3.24 -26.78
C SER A 522 3.31 -2.99 -27.90
N TYR A 523 4.19 -3.96 -28.17
CA TYR A 523 5.16 -3.84 -29.25
C TYR A 523 4.50 -4.19 -30.60
N SER A 524 4.29 -3.17 -31.42
CA SER A 524 3.62 -3.31 -32.71
C SER A 524 4.56 -3.04 -33.88
N THR A 525 4.40 -3.85 -34.94
CA THR A 525 5.02 -3.61 -36.25
C THR A 525 4.00 -3.08 -37.28
N ASN A 526 2.69 -3.03 -36.94
CA ASN A 526 1.64 -2.45 -37.78
C ASN A 526 0.33 -2.15 -36.99
N ILE A 527 -0.45 -1.18 -37.47
CA ILE A 527 -1.48 -0.31 -36.84
C ILE A 527 -2.60 -1.01 -36.00
N ALA A 528 -2.29 -1.90 -35.05
CA ALA A 528 -3.24 -2.28 -33.99
C ALA A 528 -3.13 -1.27 -32.85
N GLN A 529 -4.11 -0.38 -32.77
CA GLN A 529 -4.28 0.48 -31.60
C GLN A 529 -4.97 -0.34 -30.53
N ILE A 530 -4.31 -0.54 -29.40
CA ILE A 530 -4.89 -1.25 -28.25
C ILE A 530 -4.68 -0.39 -26.99
N LYS A 531 -5.66 -0.41 -26.10
CA LYS A 531 -5.47 0.02 -24.72
C LYS A 531 -5.10 -1.22 -23.91
N ILE A 532 -4.15 -1.07 -23.00
CA ILE A 532 -3.68 -2.14 -22.12
C ILE A 532 -3.76 -1.63 -20.68
N ASP A 533 -4.09 -2.55 -19.78
CA ASP A 533 -4.01 -2.30 -18.35
C ASP A 533 -3.67 -3.58 -17.58
N GLU A 534 -3.23 -3.43 -16.33
CA GLU A 534 -3.08 -4.53 -15.37
C GLU A 534 -2.26 -5.72 -15.91
N VAL A 535 -1.11 -5.46 -16.56
CA VAL A 535 -0.25 -6.52 -17.09
C VAL A 535 0.44 -7.24 -15.94
N ARG A 536 0.25 -8.55 -15.85
CA ARG A 536 0.80 -9.39 -14.78
C ARG A 536 1.53 -10.59 -15.37
N ALA A 537 2.73 -10.84 -14.86
CA ALA A 537 3.52 -12.02 -15.16
C ALA A 537 3.77 -12.82 -13.88
N TRP A 538 3.63 -14.14 -13.97
CA TRP A 538 3.78 -15.07 -12.85
C TRP A 538 4.74 -16.21 -13.20
N SER A 539 5.53 -16.67 -12.23
CA SER A 539 6.35 -17.88 -12.31
C SER A 539 5.60 -19.16 -11.93
N VAL A 540 4.28 -19.09 -11.85
CA VAL A 540 3.38 -20.20 -11.53
C VAL A 540 2.23 -20.23 -12.53
N ALA A 541 1.72 -21.42 -12.83
CA ALA A 541 0.50 -21.55 -13.60
C ALA A 541 -0.72 -21.29 -12.70
N ARG A 542 -1.42 -20.18 -12.93
CA ARG A 542 -2.61 -19.82 -12.16
C ARG A 542 -3.78 -20.73 -12.55
N SER A 543 -4.58 -21.16 -11.56
CA SER A 543 -5.77 -21.95 -11.84
C SER A 543 -6.88 -21.08 -12.46
N TYR A 544 -7.85 -21.72 -13.13
CA TYR A 544 -9.08 -21.08 -13.59
C TYR A 544 -9.77 -20.25 -12.49
N SER A 545 -9.91 -20.80 -11.29
CA SER A 545 -10.54 -20.09 -10.16
C SER A 545 -9.73 -18.87 -9.72
N GLN A 546 -8.41 -18.99 -9.70
CA GLN A 546 -7.52 -17.89 -9.35
C GLN A 546 -7.56 -16.76 -10.39
N ILE A 547 -7.65 -17.10 -11.68
CA ILE A 547 -7.78 -16.09 -12.76
C ILE A 547 -9.13 -15.37 -12.63
N GLN A 548 -10.24 -16.10 -12.47
CA GLN A 548 -11.56 -15.48 -12.30
C GLN A 548 -11.66 -14.59 -11.07
N GLN A 549 -11.09 -15.03 -9.95
CA GLN A 549 -11.09 -14.26 -8.70
C GLN A 549 -10.26 -12.99 -8.84
N ASN A 550 -9.13 -13.04 -9.56
CA ASN A 550 -8.16 -11.96 -9.54
C ASN A 550 -8.24 -11.01 -10.74
N MET A 551 -8.86 -11.40 -11.85
CA MET A 551 -8.86 -10.57 -13.06
C MET A 551 -9.48 -9.19 -12.83
N ASN A 552 -10.49 -9.10 -11.97
CA ASN A 552 -11.17 -7.83 -11.63
C ASN A 552 -10.67 -7.21 -10.32
N THR A 553 -9.68 -7.79 -9.66
CA THR A 553 -9.15 -7.27 -8.41
C THR A 553 -7.83 -6.60 -8.62
N ARG A 554 -7.61 -5.52 -7.90
CA ARG A 554 -6.30 -4.92 -7.79
C ARG A 554 -5.40 -5.82 -6.97
N LEU A 555 -4.21 -6.13 -7.49
CA LEU A 555 -3.23 -6.93 -6.77
C LEU A 555 -2.25 -6.05 -6.01
N THR A 556 -1.57 -6.64 -5.03
CA THR A 556 -0.57 -5.98 -4.20
C THR A 556 0.82 -6.00 -4.84
N GLY A 557 1.10 -6.96 -5.74
CA GLY A 557 2.43 -7.22 -6.25
C GLY A 557 3.28 -8.12 -5.34
N LEU A 558 2.69 -8.64 -4.26
CA LEU A 558 3.31 -9.56 -3.30
C LEU A 558 2.73 -10.98 -3.36
N GLU A 559 1.81 -11.23 -4.28
CA GLU A 559 1.18 -12.52 -4.42
C GLU A 559 2.21 -13.60 -4.72
N SER A 560 2.07 -14.77 -4.10
CA SER A 560 3.00 -15.88 -4.32
C SER A 560 3.08 -16.22 -5.82
N GLY A 561 4.31 -16.14 -6.35
CA GLY A 561 4.61 -16.43 -7.75
C GLY A 561 4.46 -15.26 -8.71
N ILE A 562 4.07 -14.05 -8.28
CA ILE A 562 4.08 -12.88 -9.18
C ILE A 562 5.52 -12.40 -9.40
N ILE A 563 5.90 -12.19 -10.66
CA ILE A 563 7.28 -11.84 -11.07
C ILE A 563 7.37 -10.50 -11.80
N GLY A 564 6.22 -9.94 -12.21
CA GLY A 564 6.11 -8.58 -12.71
C GLY A 564 4.66 -8.12 -12.70
N TYR A 565 4.42 -6.88 -12.33
CA TYR A 565 3.08 -6.30 -12.27
C TYR A 565 3.07 -4.82 -12.64
N TRP A 566 2.58 -4.52 -13.83
CA TRP A 566 2.49 -3.15 -14.35
C TRP A 566 1.04 -2.70 -14.35
N ARG A 567 0.78 -1.68 -13.56
CA ARG A 567 -0.55 -1.18 -13.22
C ARG A 567 -1.00 0.01 -14.07
N PHE A 568 -0.05 0.64 -14.76
CA PHE A 568 -0.29 1.77 -15.66
C PHE A 568 -0.94 3.01 -15.01
N ASP A 569 -0.91 3.14 -13.67
CA ASP A 569 -1.50 4.30 -12.98
C ASP A 569 -0.62 5.54 -12.98
N GLU A 570 0.56 5.48 -13.59
CA GLU A 570 1.32 6.69 -13.86
C GLU A 570 0.44 7.57 -14.78
N ALA A 571 0.39 8.88 -14.55
CA ALA A 571 -0.45 9.78 -15.38
C ALA A 571 0.36 10.53 -16.43
N GLN A 572 1.69 10.39 -16.36
CA GLN A 572 2.67 11.20 -17.06
C GLN A 572 4.04 10.56 -16.93
N GLY A 573 4.98 10.99 -17.78
CA GLY A 573 6.35 10.49 -17.77
C GLY A 573 6.53 9.24 -18.62
N ASP A 574 7.75 8.74 -18.63
CA ASP A 574 8.21 7.65 -19.49
C ASP A 574 8.51 6.35 -18.74
N VAL A 575 8.17 6.28 -17.44
CA VAL A 575 8.42 5.08 -16.61
C VAL A 575 7.10 4.43 -16.23
N VAL A 576 6.98 3.14 -16.51
CA VAL A 576 5.88 2.27 -16.08
C VAL A 576 6.37 1.39 -14.94
N LYS A 577 5.83 1.56 -13.74
CA LYS A 577 6.38 0.92 -12.55
C LYS A 577 5.87 -0.51 -12.41
N ASP A 578 6.82 -1.44 -12.39
CA ASP A 578 6.62 -2.75 -11.75
C ASP A 578 6.31 -2.55 -10.25
N SER A 579 5.16 -3.05 -9.84
CA SER A 579 4.60 -2.94 -8.49
C SER A 579 4.95 -4.14 -7.62
N THR A 580 5.72 -5.10 -8.14
CA THR A 580 6.32 -6.16 -7.34
C THR A 580 7.63 -5.71 -6.67
N THR A 581 8.13 -6.51 -5.73
CA THR A 581 9.45 -6.29 -5.10
C THR A 581 10.64 -6.51 -6.05
N ASN A 582 10.39 -6.88 -7.31
CA ASN A 582 11.43 -7.13 -8.30
C ASN A 582 11.91 -5.85 -9.01
N TYR A 583 11.14 -4.76 -8.94
CA TYR A 583 11.43 -3.45 -9.52
C TYR A 583 11.82 -3.51 -11.02
N SER A 584 11.18 -4.39 -11.78
CA SER A 584 11.37 -4.55 -13.23
C SER A 584 10.61 -3.46 -14.01
N HIS A 585 10.89 -2.20 -13.71
CA HIS A 585 10.21 -1.06 -14.33
C HIS A 585 10.43 -1.05 -15.85
N GLY A 586 9.39 -0.63 -16.57
CA GLY A 586 9.41 -0.45 -18.03
C GLY A 586 9.61 1.01 -18.40
N TYR A 587 10.16 1.23 -19.59
CA TYR A 587 10.36 2.54 -20.18
C TYR A 587 9.51 2.68 -21.44
N LEU A 588 8.68 3.72 -21.48
CA LEU A 588 7.78 4.03 -22.58
C LEU A 588 8.57 4.68 -23.71
N HIS A 589 8.67 3.98 -24.83
CA HIS A 589 9.22 4.50 -26.08
C HIS A 589 8.06 5.04 -26.90
N SER A 590 7.98 6.36 -27.05
CA SER A 590 6.94 7.02 -27.86
C SER A 590 7.49 8.31 -28.48
N SER A 591 7.05 8.63 -29.69
CA SER A 591 7.33 9.95 -30.30
C SER A 591 6.59 11.11 -29.61
N ASN A 592 5.58 10.80 -28.79
CA ASN A 592 4.86 11.77 -27.96
C ASN A 592 4.38 11.09 -26.67
N ILE A 593 5.22 11.19 -25.62
CA ILE A 593 5.02 10.52 -24.33
C ILE A 593 3.74 10.99 -23.64
N ASP A 594 3.47 12.29 -23.60
CA ASP A 594 2.32 12.84 -22.87
C ASP A 594 0.97 12.44 -23.48
N ASN A 595 0.90 12.27 -24.80
CA ASN A 595 -0.31 11.80 -25.49
C ASN A 595 -0.48 10.26 -25.46
N SER A 596 0.48 9.53 -24.90
CA SER A 596 0.39 8.08 -24.74
C SER A 596 -0.40 7.71 -23.48
N TRP A 597 -0.53 8.61 -22.51
CA TRP A 597 -1.38 8.43 -21.33
C TRP A 597 -2.82 8.87 -21.67
N ALA A 598 -3.86 8.08 -21.34
CA ALA A 598 -5.22 8.62 -21.37
C ALA A 598 -6.10 8.08 -20.24
N ILE A 599 -7.07 8.89 -19.85
CA ILE A 599 -7.97 8.61 -18.75
C ILE A 599 -9.37 8.43 -19.37
N GLU A 600 -9.99 7.28 -19.14
CA GLU A 600 -11.35 6.93 -19.61
C GLU A 600 -12.08 6.33 -18.41
N THR A 601 -13.10 7.04 -17.94
CA THR A 601 -13.96 6.59 -16.84
C THR A 601 -14.98 5.59 -17.37
N ARG A 602 -14.93 4.34 -16.92
CA ARG A 602 -16.00 3.36 -17.19
C ARG A 602 -17.14 3.62 -16.17
N SER A 603 -18.40 3.49 -16.59
CA SER A 603 -19.55 3.60 -15.68
C SER A 603 -20.57 2.52 -15.98
N SER A 604 -20.71 1.56 -15.07
CA SER A 604 -21.85 0.66 -14.94
C SER A 604 -21.89 0.18 -13.50
N ARG A 605 -23.03 0.27 -12.81
CA ARG A 605 -23.14 -0.15 -11.41
C ARG A 605 -23.59 -1.60 -11.37
N SER A 606 -22.83 -2.49 -10.74
CA SER A 606 -23.26 -3.86 -10.50
C SER A 606 -23.23 -4.17 -9.01
N VAL A 607 -24.32 -4.72 -8.48
CA VAL A 607 -24.42 -5.13 -7.08
C VAL A 607 -24.32 -6.65 -7.03
N TYR A 608 -23.47 -7.19 -6.17
CA TYR A 608 -23.30 -8.63 -5.98
C TYR A 608 -23.68 -9.04 -4.55
N ARG A 609 -24.23 -10.25 -4.42
CA ARG A 609 -24.49 -10.92 -3.15
C ARG A 609 -24.04 -12.37 -3.29
N ASP A 610 -23.20 -12.85 -2.36
CA ASP A 610 -22.73 -14.24 -2.34
C ASP A 610 -22.06 -14.69 -3.66
N GLY A 611 -21.35 -13.78 -4.34
CA GLY A 611 -20.73 -14.05 -5.65
C GLY A 611 -21.69 -14.04 -6.84
N VAL A 612 -22.97 -13.68 -6.64
CA VAL A 612 -24.00 -13.61 -7.68
C VAL A 612 -24.39 -12.16 -7.95
N LEU A 613 -24.46 -11.78 -9.23
CA LEU A 613 -24.92 -10.47 -9.70
C LEU A 613 -26.41 -10.30 -9.39
N ILE A 614 -26.78 -9.30 -8.60
CA ILE A 614 -28.16 -9.04 -8.17
C ILE A 614 -28.76 -7.74 -8.74
N ALA A 615 -27.95 -6.83 -9.28
CA ALA A 615 -28.46 -5.68 -10.04
C ALA A 615 -27.40 -5.14 -11.00
N VAL A 616 -27.84 -4.62 -12.16
CA VAL A 616 -27.02 -3.80 -13.08
C VAL A 616 -27.78 -2.49 -13.31
N ASP A 617 -27.12 -1.36 -13.13
CA ASP A 617 -27.57 -0.05 -13.63
C ASP A 617 -26.86 0.18 -14.96
N GLU A 618 -27.57 -0.09 -16.05
CA GLU A 618 -27.16 0.30 -17.40
C GLU A 618 -27.27 1.84 -17.48
N PRO A 619 -26.24 2.57 -17.95
CA PRO A 619 -26.40 3.98 -18.25
C PRO A 619 -27.49 4.11 -19.32
N SER A 620 -28.58 4.80 -18.98
CA SER A 620 -29.51 5.26 -20.00
C SER A 620 -28.72 6.07 -21.04
N GLN A 621 -28.64 5.52 -22.26
CA GLN A 621 -28.17 6.26 -23.42
C GLN A 621 -28.98 7.56 -23.52
N PRO A 622 -28.37 8.73 -23.81
CA PRO A 622 -29.17 9.86 -24.26
C PRO A 622 -29.78 9.46 -25.60
N TYR A 623 -31.08 9.19 -25.62
CA TYR A 623 -31.82 9.08 -26.88
C TYR A 623 -31.73 10.42 -27.60
N SER A 624 -30.78 10.54 -28.53
CA SER A 624 -30.93 11.42 -29.68
C SER A 624 -31.77 10.66 -30.71
N SER A 625 -33.08 10.84 -30.67
CA SER A 625 -33.93 10.56 -31.83
C SER A 625 -34.90 11.71 -32.05
N SER A 626 -34.45 12.64 -32.90
CA SER A 626 -35.35 13.30 -33.83
C SER A 626 -36.08 12.22 -34.63
N GLY A 627 -37.36 12.01 -34.34
CA GLY A 627 -38.18 11.03 -35.04
C GLY A 627 -39.56 10.97 -34.40
N GLY A 628 -40.42 11.90 -34.78
CA GLY A 628 -41.82 11.86 -34.39
C GLY A 628 -42.47 10.56 -34.86
N MET A 629 -43.27 9.94 -34.01
CA MET A 629 -44.24 8.96 -34.47
C MET A 629 -45.53 9.06 -33.67
N THR A 630 -46.59 9.18 -34.45
CA THR A 630 -48.00 9.36 -34.13
C THR A 630 -48.55 8.16 -33.37
N ILE A 631 -49.35 8.43 -32.33
CA ILE A 631 -50.05 7.43 -31.53
C ILE A 631 -51.24 6.89 -32.36
N GLY A 632 -51.16 5.61 -32.76
CA GLY A 632 -52.29 4.83 -33.25
C GLY A 632 -52.79 3.91 -32.14
N ALA A 633 -54.07 4.02 -31.81
CA ALA A 633 -54.71 3.37 -30.67
C ALA A 633 -55.35 2.01 -31.02
N THR A 634 -55.48 1.17 -29.98
CA THR A 634 -56.46 0.07 -29.76
C THR A 634 -56.31 -1.27 -30.53
N PRO A 635 -56.93 -2.38 -30.05
CA PRO A 635 -56.96 -2.90 -28.66
C PRO A 635 -56.81 -4.45 -28.57
N TRP A 636 -56.55 -4.92 -27.35
CA TRP A 636 -56.95 -6.19 -26.72
C TRP A 636 -57.53 -7.34 -27.58
N SER A 637 -56.94 -8.53 -27.44
CA SER A 637 -57.70 -9.77 -27.24
C SER A 637 -56.91 -10.78 -26.40
N THR A 638 -57.64 -11.34 -25.44
CA THR A 638 -57.38 -12.45 -24.53
C THR A 638 -56.90 -13.75 -25.21
N GLU A 639 -56.01 -14.49 -24.55
CA GLU A 639 -56.31 -15.77 -23.88
C GLU A 639 -55.30 -16.03 -22.75
#